data_AF-A0A3E2BPG4-F1
#
_entry.id   AF-A0A3E2BPG4-F1
#
_cell.length_a   1.000
_cell.length_b   1.000
_cell.length_c   1.000
_cell.angle_alpha   90.00
_cell.angle_beta   90.00
_cell.angle_gamma   90.00
#
_symmetry.space_group_name_H-M   'P 1'
#
loop_
_entity.id
_entity.type
_entity.pdbx_description
1 polymer ?
#
loop_
_entity_poly.entity_id
_entity_poly.type
_entity_poly.pdbx_seq_one_letter_code
_entity_poly.pdbx_strand_id
1 'polypeptide(L)'
;MMRRIGWVLVILMTITAAVSAGQKQADIIKGLNPKYQDWLKLVNYIILPQEKDVFLKLNNDRERDLFIETFWKMRDPTPGTPENEYKEEIIKRFNYVNKTFRRGSTREGWQTDMGKIYMILGPPESIERFEGVNGIVPCQAWTYHGDPEKGLPPVFIFIFFQRHGSIEYKLYDPLIDGPASLLQDKRGLDGLTYEELYEKILEIAPTLANTAISLIPGEFSYDYSPSPRYNLILADILNSPKKDVNPSYATHFLNYKGVVSTEYLTNFVDSESMAEVILDPVTGLNFVHFSVAPKSVSVDYYEPRSQYYVPFQMDVSLRSKDKIVFQYNRNMSYYFSENDLPRIQGNGLALEDTFPVAEGSYQLTVLLRNPVSKEFTILERQIEVAEAGNQPRLANPLIGYRTEKFARNQHLPFKVDDTKILVDPKNTISASDILAVSIGVLNLTESLRQNGKIKVDIRGLGQNNQLTRTVEINLNEKEFSRVSNYLREIPVRDLIPDYYELKLSLLDGAGNQLDQKKGTFIISPEKTIGHPIVQAKSFNLGNLFYYHYMLASQYDKLDQTDKAAYYYEQAFRQNPQFKEGLKEYCQFLIKVGQFDRVLEMAEGLKTDDSQAFDYHLFRGLALMGKKDMAGAQDELLKAITIYDSDTRALNALGRVYIQTGQKEKARQPLEASLRLNPDQPEIRKLLSELDKR
;
A
#
# COMPACT_ATOMS: atom_id res chain seq x y z
N MET A 1 33.28 31.31 -26.69
CA MET A 1 33.56 31.50 -25.25
C MET A 1 32.34 31.20 -24.36
N MET A 2 31.12 31.63 -24.72
CA MET A 2 29.90 31.40 -23.91
C MET A 2 29.44 29.93 -23.75
N ARG A 3 29.75 29.03 -24.69
CA ARG A 3 29.38 27.59 -24.56
C ARG A 3 30.20 26.80 -23.53
N ARG A 4 31.42 27.24 -23.15
CA ARG A 4 32.24 26.55 -22.12
C ARG A 4 31.86 26.95 -20.70
N ILE A 5 31.22 28.11 -20.51
CA ILE A 5 30.81 28.63 -19.19
C ILE A 5 29.52 27.94 -18.72
N GLY A 6 28.60 27.59 -19.64
CA GLY A 6 27.36 26.87 -19.31
C GLY A 6 27.57 25.44 -18.78
N TRP A 7 28.57 24.72 -19.30
CA TRP A 7 28.90 23.37 -18.83
C TRP A 7 29.55 23.37 -17.44
N VAL A 8 30.39 24.36 -17.14
CA VAL A 8 31.00 24.51 -15.82
C VAL A 8 29.96 24.88 -14.76
N LEU A 9 28.96 25.72 -15.08
CA LEU A 9 27.87 26.08 -14.17
C LEU A 9 26.93 24.91 -13.85
N VAL A 10 26.62 24.04 -14.82
CA VAL A 10 25.79 22.84 -14.60
C VAL A 10 26.52 21.81 -13.73
N ILE A 11 27.82 21.61 -13.97
CA ILE A 11 28.66 20.72 -13.14
C ILE A 11 28.82 21.30 -11.72
N LEU A 12 28.97 22.62 -11.57
CA LEU A 12 29.05 23.25 -10.26
C LEU A 12 27.72 23.15 -9.49
N MET A 13 26.58 23.33 -10.16
CA MET A 13 25.25 23.17 -9.55
C MET A 13 24.99 21.73 -9.11
N THR A 14 25.34 20.71 -9.91
CA THR A 14 25.16 19.31 -9.52
C THR A 14 26.07 18.90 -8.36
N ILE A 15 27.31 19.41 -8.32
CA ILE A 15 28.23 19.19 -7.18
C ILE A 15 27.70 19.88 -5.92
N THR A 16 27.23 21.13 -5.99
CA THR A 16 26.65 21.82 -4.83
C THR A 16 25.38 21.15 -4.29
N ALA A 17 24.50 20.66 -5.17
CA ALA A 17 23.30 19.93 -4.78
C ALA A 17 23.64 18.60 -4.08
N ALA A 18 24.58 17.83 -4.62
CA ALA A 18 25.02 16.56 -4.02
C ALA A 18 25.71 16.76 -2.65
N VAL A 19 26.54 17.81 -2.50
CA VAL A 19 27.17 18.17 -1.23
C VAL A 19 26.13 18.59 -0.19
N SER A 20 25.12 19.37 -0.58
CA SER A 20 24.04 19.80 0.32
C SER A 20 23.17 18.63 0.83
N ALA A 21 22.90 17.63 -0.03
CA ALA A 21 22.14 16.44 0.34
C ALA A 21 22.92 15.52 1.28
N GLY A 22 24.23 15.34 1.04
CA GLY A 22 25.11 14.56 1.91
C GLY A 22 25.28 15.16 3.30
N GLN A 23 25.41 16.49 3.39
CA GLN A 23 25.48 17.22 4.66
C GLN A 23 24.19 17.03 5.48
N LYS A 24 23.03 17.17 4.83
CA LYS A 24 21.70 17.01 5.46
C LYS A 24 21.49 15.61 6.04
N GLN A 25 21.92 14.55 5.33
CA GLN A 25 21.82 13.18 5.86
C GLN A 25 22.74 12.96 7.06
N ALA A 26 23.97 13.47 7.03
CA ALA A 26 24.91 13.34 8.15
C ALA A 26 24.38 13.99 9.43
N ASP A 27 23.71 15.14 9.31
CA ASP A 27 23.11 15.84 10.45
C ASP A 27 21.90 15.09 11.01
N ILE A 28 21.05 14.50 10.15
CA ILE A 28 19.96 13.63 10.59
C ILE A 28 20.52 12.43 11.38
N ILE A 29 21.54 11.75 10.85
CA ILE A 29 22.15 10.57 11.49
C ILE A 29 22.70 10.93 12.87
N LYS A 30 23.39 12.06 13.01
CA LYS A 30 23.91 12.54 14.31
C LYS A 30 22.82 12.79 15.34
N GLY A 31 21.62 13.16 14.89
CA GLY A 31 20.45 13.38 15.74
C GLY A 31 19.71 12.11 16.17
N LEU A 32 20.05 10.94 15.61
CA LEU A 32 19.40 9.67 15.97
C LEU A 32 19.90 9.14 17.32
N ASN A 33 19.09 8.31 17.98
CA ASN A 33 19.54 7.51 19.12
C ASN A 33 20.80 6.67 18.74
N PRO A 34 21.82 6.58 19.62
CA PRO A 34 23.06 5.81 19.35
C PRO A 34 22.84 4.40 18.77
N LYS A 35 21.81 3.69 19.23
CA LYS A 35 21.44 2.36 18.69
C LYS A 35 21.25 2.37 17.17
N TYR A 36 20.58 3.40 16.63
CA TYR A 36 20.32 3.52 15.19
C TYR A 36 21.53 3.99 14.41
N GLN A 37 22.38 4.81 15.02
CA GLN A 37 23.66 5.19 14.43
C GLN A 37 24.56 3.95 14.27
N ASP A 38 24.65 3.13 15.32
CA ASP A 38 25.43 1.89 15.29
C ASP A 38 24.85 0.86 14.33
N TRP A 39 23.51 0.75 14.25
CA TRP A 39 22.87 -0.08 13.23
C TRP A 39 23.23 0.38 11.81
N LEU A 40 23.18 1.69 11.52
CA LEU A 40 23.56 2.23 10.21
C LEU A 40 25.04 1.97 9.87
N LYS A 41 25.94 1.96 10.87
CA LYS A 41 27.34 1.55 10.68
C LYS A 41 27.44 0.06 10.35
N LEU A 42 26.73 -0.78 11.10
CA LEU A 42 26.70 -2.24 10.92
C LEU A 42 26.27 -2.63 9.50
N VAL A 43 25.21 -2.00 8.99
CA VAL A 43 24.61 -2.35 7.68
C VAL A 43 25.14 -1.53 6.51
N ASN A 44 26.14 -0.65 6.72
CA ASN A 44 26.56 0.36 5.75
C ASN A 44 26.84 -0.18 4.33
N TYR A 45 27.40 -1.39 4.24
CA TYR A 45 27.77 -2.00 2.95
C TYR A 45 26.67 -2.87 2.33
N ILE A 46 25.62 -3.19 3.09
CA ILE A 46 24.53 -4.09 2.67
C ILE A 46 23.18 -3.38 2.50
N ILE A 47 23.02 -2.19 3.08
CA ILE A 47 21.81 -1.35 2.93
C ILE A 47 21.77 -0.70 1.55
N LEU A 48 20.59 -0.70 0.92
CA LEU A 48 20.32 -0.02 -0.33
C LEU A 48 20.11 1.49 -0.08
N PRO A 49 20.43 2.35 -1.06
CA PRO A 49 20.17 3.78 -0.95
C PRO A 49 18.72 4.12 -0.61
N GLN A 50 17.76 3.40 -1.19
CA GLN A 50 16.31 3.57 -0.96
C GLN A 50 15.92 3.18 0.47
N GLU A 51 16.43 2.05 0.98
CA GLU A 51 16.20 1.61 2.36
C GLU A 51 16.72 2.64 3.36
N LYS A 52 17.93 3.16 3.12
CA LYS A 52 18.54 4.19 3.97
C LYS A 52 17.72 5.48 3.96
N ASP A 53 17.30 5.94 2.79
CA ASP A 53 16.47 7.15 2.66
C ASP A 53 15.13 7.00 3.41
N VAL A 54 14.46 5.85 3.27
CA VAL A 54 13.24 5.54 4.03
C VAL A 54 13.50 5.55 5.52
N PHE A 55 14.54 4.85 5.99
CA PHE A 55 14.87 4.77 7.42
C PHE A 55 15.09 6.16 8.05
N LEU A 56 15.76 7.06 7.33
CA LEU A 56 16.01 8.43 7.78
C LEU A 56 14.75 9.31 7.79
N LYS A 57 13.69 8.94 7.06
CA LYS A 57 12.38 9.63 7.05
C LYS A 57 11.43 9.16 8.14
N LEU A 58 11.75 8.09 8.88
CA LEU A 58 10.89 7.58 9.95
C LEU A 58 10.86 8.56 11.14
N ASN A 59 9.68 8.71 11.74
CA ASN A 59 9.40 9.81 12.69
C ASN A 59 9.74 9.43 14.14
N ASN A 60 9.73 8.15 14.48
CA ASN A 60 9.90 7.67 15.85
C ASN A 60 10.68 6.35 15.92
N ASP A 61 11.13 6.04 17.13
CA ASP A 61 11.99 4.88 17.43
C ASP A 61 11.27 3.54 17.21
N ARG A 62 9.97 3.47 17.49
CA ARG A 62 9.16 2.27 17.23
C ARG A 62 9.12 1.93 15.74
N GLU A 63 8.92 2.92 14.87
CA GLU A 63 8.96 2.73 13.41
C GLU A 63 10.35 2.27 12.94
N ARG A 64 11.43 2.80 13.52
CA ARG A 64 12.79 2.40 13.18
C ARG A 64 13.10 0.99 13.61
N ASP A 65 12.74 0.60 14.83
CA ASP A 65 12.91 -0.77 15.32
C ASP A 65 12.20 -1.78 14.41
N LEU A 66 10.99 -1.40 13.98
CA LEU A 66 10.18 -2.18 13.09
C LEU A 66 10.78 -2.31 11.68
N PHE A 67 11.32 -1.21 11.14
CA PHE A 67 12.04 -1.24 9.87
C PHE A 67 13.28 -2.14 9.95
N ILE A 68 14.01 -2.09 11.06
CA ILE A 68 15.20 -2.93 11.29
C ILE A 68 14.81 -4.42 11.29
N GLU A 69 13.70 -4.78 11.93
CA GLU A 69 13.19 -6.16 11.91
C GLU A 69 12.89 -6.61 10.46
N THR A 70 12.15 -5.79 9.71
CA THR A 70 11.82 -6.06 8.31
C THR A 70 13.07 -6.16 7.43
N PHE A 71 14.04 -5.26 7.62
CA PHE A 71 15.30 -5.24 6.89
C PHE A 71 16.07 -6.57 6.98
N TRP A 72 16.11 -7.17 8.17
CA TRP A 72 16.77 -8.47 8.39
C TRP A 72 15.94 -9.63 7.84
N LYS A 73 14.61 -9.60 7.99
CA LYS A 73 13.71 -10.61 7.39
C LYS A 73 13.88 -10.72 5.87
N MET A 74 14.05 -9.60 5.18
CA MET A 74 14.30 -9.58 3.73
C MET A 74 15.63 -10.23 3.30
N ARG A 75 16.54 -10.47 4.25
CA ARG A 75 17.86 -11.05 4.04
C ARG A 75 18.02 -12.36 4.81
N ASP A 76 16.91 -12.98 5.22
CA ASP A 76 16.89 -14.23 5.96
C ASP A 76 16.96 -15.43 4.99
N PRO A 77 18.04 -16.23 5.01
CA PRO A 77 18.14 -17.41 4.16
C PRO A 77 17.24 -18.56 4.67
N THR A 78 16.85 -18.58 5.95
CA THR A 78 16.02 -19.63 6.53
C THR A 78 14.83 -19.08 7.33
N PRO A 79 13.83 -18.46 6.68
CA PRO A 79 12.72 -17.78 7.38
C PRO A 79 11.87 -18.67 8.32
N GLY A 80 12.03 -19.99 8.24
CA GLY A 80 11.36 -20.97 9.10
C GLY A 80 12.08 -21.23 10.43
N THR A 81 13.28 -20.71 10.65
CA THR A 81 14.01 -20.81 11.92
C THR A 81 13.84 -19.53 12.75
N PRO A 82 13.99 -19.58 14.09
CA PRO A 82 13.92 -18.38 14.93
C PRO A 82 15.11 -17.42 14.77
N GLU A 83 16.21 -17.87 14.19
CA GLU A 83 17.49 -17.16 14.14
C GLU A 83 17.82 -16.78 12.71
N ASN A 84 18.32 -15.55 12.49
CA ASN A 84 18.69 -15.09 11.15
C ASN A 84 20.21 -15.21 10.99
N GLU A 85 20.67 -16.27 10.32
CA GLU A 85 22.11 -16.59 10.25
C GLU A 85 22.89 -15.50 9.51
N TYR A 86 22.28 -14.86 8.52
CA TYR A 86 22.91 -13.77 7.77
C TYR A 86 23.20 -12.55 8.67
N LYS A 87 22.23 -12.17 9.51
CA LYS A 87 22.39 -11.09 10.49
C LYS A 87 23.51 -11.39 11.47
N GLU A 88 23.57 -12.61 12.00
CA GLU A 88 24.63 -13.03 12.93
C GLU A 88 26.01 -12.97 12.30
N GLU A 89 26.14 -13.44 11.06
CA GLU A 89 27.38 -13.40 10.31
C GLU A 89 27.84 -11.95 10.05
N ILE A 90 26.93 -11.03 9.71
CA ILE A 90 27.27 -9.60 9.55
C ILE A 90 27.72 -8.98 10.88
N ILE A 91 27.08 -9.31 12.00
CA ILE A 91 27.50 -8.87 13.34
C ILE A 91 28.90 -9.40 13.67
N LYS A 92 29.16 -10.68 13.40
CA LYS A 92 30.46 -11.32 13.60
C LYS A 92 31.56 -10.65 12.78
N ARG A 93 31.31 -10.38 11.49
CA ARG A 93 32.22 -9.63 10.61
C ARG A 93 32.51 -8.24 11.16
N PHE A 94 31.48 -7.50 11.56
CA PHE A 94 31.62 -6.14 12.07
C PHE A 94 32.49 -6.08 13.34
N ASN A 95 32.27 -7.02 14.25
CA ASN A 95 33.08 -7.14 15.47
C ASN A 95 34.54 -7.50 15.14
N TYR A 96 34.74 -8.43 14.21
CA TYR A 96 36.08 -8.83 13.77
C TYR A 96 36.85 -7.67 13.15
N VAL A 97 36.27 -6.95 12.18
CA VAL A 97 36.97 -5.86 11.48
C VAL A 97 37.33 -4.71 12.44
N ASN A 98 36.45 -4.39 13.39
CA ASN A 98 36.71 -3.34 14.37
C ASN A 98 37.74 -3.73 15.43
N LYS A 99 37.91 -5.03 15.70
CA LYS A 99 38.97 -5.55 16.57
C LYS A 99 40.31 -5.63 15.85
N THR A 100 40.32 -6.09 14.61
CA THR A 100 41.52 -6.47 13.86
C THR A 100 42.08 -5.31 13.04
N PHE A 101 41.25 -4.66 12.22
CA PHE A 101 41.67 -3.65 11.22
C PHE A 101 41.64 -2.21 11.73
N ARG A 102 41.20 -1.99 12.97
CA ARG A 102 41.30 -0.66 13.61
C ARG A 102 42.75 -0.30 13.99
N ARG A 103 43.60 -1.30 14.23
CA ARG A 103 45.00 -1.08 14.64
C ARG A 103 45.76 -0.38 13.52
N GLY A 104 46.34 0.78 13.80
CA GLY A 104 47.10 1.56 12.82
C GLY A 104 46.28 2.47 11.90
N SER A 105 44.96 2.60 12.12
CA SER A 105 44.09 3.56 11.42
C SER A 105 43.49 4.60 12.39
N THR A 106 43.22 5.79 11.89
CA THR A 106 42.45 6.84 12.59
C THR A 106 40.94 6.62 12.49
N ARG A 107 40.50 5.66 11.68
CA ARG A 107 39.09 5.34 11.40
C ARG A 107 38.68 4.03 12.08
N GLU A 108 37.37 3.79 12.19
CA GLU A 108 36.87 2.49 12.69
C GLU A 108 37.27 1.38 11.69
N GLY A 109 37.46 0.15 12.20
CA GLY A 109 38.02 -0.94 11.39
C GLY A 109 37.17 -1.27 10.16
N TRP A 110 35.84 -1.18 10.27
CA TRP A 110 34.93 -1.37 9.13
C TRP A 110 35.12 -0.35 8.00
N GLN A 111 35.67 0.84 8.29
CA GLN A 111 35.91 1.93 7.33
C GLN A 111 37.24 1.79 6.58
N THR A 112 38.12 0.89 7.03
CA THR A 112 39.38 0.58 6.34
C THR A 112 39.10 -0.22 5.07
N ASP A 113 40.03 -0.21 4.12
CA ASP A 113 39.82 -0.90 2.85
C ASP A 113 39.71 -2.42 3.05
N MET A 114 40.56 -2.99 3.92
CA MET A 114 40.47 -4.40 4.33
C MET A 114 39.15 -4.69 5.05
N GLY A 115 38.73 -3.83 5.98
CA GLY A 115 37.47 -3.98 6.69
C GLY A 115 36.26 -3.90 5.78
N LYS A 116 36.27 -3.01 4.79
CA LYS A 116 35.22 -2.89 3.76
C LYS A 116 35.07 -4.19 2.96
N ILE A 117 36.18 -4.72 2.43
CA ILE A 117 36.15 -5.97 1.66
C ILE A 117 35.71 -7.15 2.55
N TYR A 118 36.21 -7.22 3.78
CA TYR A 118 35.80 -8.26 4.74
C TYR A 118 34.33 -8.16 5.12
N MET A 119 33.76 -6.97 5.26
CA MET A 119 32.32 -6.80 5.51
C MET A 119 31.48 -7.30 4.34
N ILE A 120 31.91 -7.04 3.11
CA ILE A 120 31.18 -7.39 1.89
C ILE A 120 31.26 -8.89 1.59
N LEU A 121 32.48 -9.45 1.60
CA LEU A 121 32.73 -10.83 1.17
C LEU A 121 32.85 -11.82 2.33
N GLY A 122 33.22 -11.34 3.52
CA GLY A 122 33.56 -12.19 4.65
C GLY A 122 35.04 -12.54 4.69
N PRO A 123 35.41 -13.59 5.45
CA PRO A 123 36.78 -14.06 5.49
C PRO A 123 37.26 -14.51 4.10
N PRO A 124 38.49 -14.14 3.69
CA PRO A 124 39.08 -14.70 2.48
C PRO A 124 39.35 -16.20 2.66
N GLU A 125 39.36 -16.93 1.56
CA GLU A 125 39.72 -18.36 1.53
C GLU A 125 41.18 -18.54 1.93
N SER A 126 42.05 -17.68 1.40
CA SER A 126 43.47 -17.68 1.73
C SER A 126 44.02 -16.26 1.80
N ILE A 127 45.02 -16.08 2.66
CA ILE A 127 45.79 -14.84 2.79
C ILE A 127 47.26 -15.18 2.58
N GLU A 128 47.83 -14.66 1.51
CA GLU A 128 49.27 -14.68 1.29
C GLU A 128 49.89 -13.37 1.76
N ARG A 129 51.00 -13.44 2.50
CA ARG A 129 51.64 -12.28 3.13
C ARG A 129 53.04 -12.10 2.59
N PHE A 130 53.32 -10.88 2.12
CA PHE A 130 54.64 -10.48 1.63
C PHE A 130 55.32 -9.50 2.61
N GLU A 131 54.96 -9.60 3.89
CA GLU A 131 55.55 -8.81 4.98
C GLU A 131 57.01 -9.28 5.19
N GLY A 132 57.98 -8.43 4.81
CA GLY A 132 59.41 -8.73 4.96
C GLY A 132 60.09 -9.38 3.75
N VAL A 133 59.38 -9.51 2.62
CA VAL A 133 60.00 -9.92 1.34
C VAL A 133 60.84 -8.76 0.82
N ASN A 134 62.16 -8.98 0.74
CA ASN A 134 63.10 -7.93 0.32
C ASN A 134 62.79 -7.49 -1.13
N GLY A 135 62.59 -6.18 -1.32
CA GLY A 135 62.24 -5.61 -2.63
C GLY A 135 60.73 -5.43 -2.86
N ILE A 136 59.86 -5.94 -1.99
CA ILE A 136 58.40 -5.75 -2.06
C ILE A 136 57.93 -4.86 -0.91
N VAL A 137 57.04 -3.91 -1.21
CA VAL A 137 56.33 -3.11 -0.20
C VAL A 137 55.45 -4.05 0.61
N PRO A 138 55.39 -3.96 1.95
CA PRO A 138 54.54 -4.83 2.76
C PRO A 138 53.10 -4.88 2.23
N CYS A 139 52.70 -6.06 1.76
CA CYS A 139 51.40 -6.29 1.18
C CYS A 139 50.85 -7.69 1.51
N GLN A 140 49.54 -7.84 1.35
CA GLN A 140 48.82 -9.10 1.50
C GLN A 140 47.93 -9.33 0.28
N ALA A 141 47.92 -10.55 -0.24
CA ALA A 141 47.01 -10.98 -1.29
C ALA A 141 45.90 -11.86 -0.68
N TRP A 142 44.66 -11.48 -0.88
CA TRP A 142 43.47 -12.13 -0.32
C TRP A 142 42.67 -12.78 -1.42
N THR A 143 42.54 -14.10 -1.38
CA THR A 143 41.83 -14.89 -2.40
C THR A 143 40.38 -15.12 -1.98
N TYR A 144 39.47 -14.95 -2.94
CA TYR A 144 38.04 -15.19 -2.76
C TYR A 144 37.48 -16.03 -3.91
N HIS A 145 36.47 -16.82 -3.58
CA HIS A 145 35.59 -17.45 -4.55
C HIS A 145 34.32 -16.61 -4.73
N GLY A 146 34.00 -16.26 -5.98
CA GLY A 146 32.81 -15.50 -6.30
C GLY A 146 31.61 -16.38 -6.59
N ASP A 147 30.44 -15.88 -6.23
CA ASP A 147 29.15 -16.46 -6.56
C ASP A 147 28.74 -16.07 -8.00
N PRO A 148 28.62 -17.04 -8.94
CA PRO A 148 28.22 -16.77 -10.30
C PRO A 148 26.80 -16.20 -10.43
N GLU A 149 25.88 -16.51 -9.51
CA GLU A 149 24.51 -15.98 -9.54
C GLU A 149 24.49 -14.46 -9.32
N LYS A 150 25.51 -13.94 -8.61
CA LYS A 150 25.73 -12.50 -8.40
C LYS A 150 26.60 -11.88 -9.49
N GLY A 151 26.91 -12.62 -10.55
CA GLY A 151 27.77 -12.20 -11.65
C GLY A 151 29.22 -11.99 -11.24
N LEU A 152 29.69 -12.67 -10.18
CA LEU A 152 31.07 -12.56 -9.72
C LEU A 152 32.00 -13.56 -10.44
N PRO A 153 33.29 -13.22 -10.62
CA PRO A 153 34.27 -14.17 -11.15
C PRO A 153 34.44 -15.38 -10.23
N PRO A 154 34.73 -16.59 -10.76
CA PRO A 154 34.91 -17.80 -9.95
C PRO A 154 36.01 -17.68 -8.88
N VAL A 155 37.08 -16.97 -9.21
CA VAL A 155 38.20 -16.65 -8.32
C VAL A 155 38.65 -15.24 -8.60
N PHE A 156 38.92 -14.48 -7.54
CA PHE A 156 39.58 -13.19 -7.64
C PHE A 156 40.43 -12.90 -6.41
N ILE A 157 41.42 -12.03 -6.58
CA ILE A 157 42.42 -11.74 -5.55
C ILE A 157 42.54 -10.22 -5.35
N PHE A 158 42.41 -9.79 -4.11
CA PHE A 158 42.66 -8.40 -3.71
C PHE A 158 44.07 -8.27 -3.12
N ILE A 159 44.82 -7.26 -3.55
CA ILE A 159 46.06 -6.87 -2.88
C ILE A 159 45.76 -5.70 -1.95
N PHE A 160 46.23 -5.80 -0.71
CA PHE A 160 46.28 -4.70 0.23
C PHE A 160 47.73 -4.37 0.54
N PHE A 161 48.14 -3.12 0.39
CA PHE A 161 49.54 -2.72 0.55
C PHE A 161 49.73 -1.45 1.39
N GLN A 162 50.89 -1.33 2.03
CA GLN A 162 51.29 -0.17 2.82
C GLN A 162 51.82 0.96 1.91
N ARG A 163 50.90 1.72 1.33
CA ARG A 163 51.21 2.80 0.39
C ARG A 163 52.11 3.86 1.03
N HIS A 164 53.26 4.14 0.40
CA HIS A 164 54.27 5.12 0.87
C HIS A 164 54.74 4.95 2.34
N GLY A 165 54.78 3.71 2.84
CA GLY A 165 55.18 3.44 4.23
C GLY A 165 54.10 3.77 5.28
N SER A 166 52.84 3.96 4.84
CA SER A 166 51.67 4.02 5.71
C SER A 166 51.54 2.73 6.53
N ILE A 167 51.16 2.85 7.81
CA ILE A 167 50.85 1.69 8.65
C ILE A 167 49.52 1.05 8.20
N GLU A 168 48.55 1.86 7.76
CA GLU A 168 47.26 1.37 7.25
C GLU A 168 47.42 0.79 5.83
N TYR A 169 46.97 -0.45 5.67
CA TYR A 169 46.85 -1.13 4.40
C TYR A 169 45.75 -0.50 3.52
N LYS A 170 46.09 -0.22 2.26
CA LYS A 170 45.17 0.29 1.25
C LYS A 170 44.89 -0.75 0.18
N LEU A 171 43.68 -0.75 -0.36
CA LEU A 171 43.35 -1.57 -1.52
C LEU A 171 44.19 -1.11 -2.71
N TYR A 172 44.93 -2.04 -3.30
CA TYR A 172 45.71 -1.83 -4.50
C TYR A 172 44.79 -1.80 -5.73
N ASP A 173 44.94 -0.76 -6.54
CA ASP A 173 44.28 -0.62 -7.83
C ASP A 173 45.35 -0.67 -8.94
N PRO A 174 45.36 -1.71 -9.79
CA PRO A 174 46.33 -1.83 -10.89
C PRO A 174 46.34 -0.65 -11.86
N LEU A 175 45.21 0.05 -12.06
CA LEU A 175 45.11 1.19 -12.98
C LEU A 175 45.60 2.50 -12.35
N ILE A 176 45.37 2.68 -11.04
CA ILE A 176 45.71 3.92 -10.34
C ILE A 176 47.12 3.85 -9.73
N ASP A 177 47.45 2.74 -9.08
CA ASP A 177 48.71 2.56 -8.36
C ASP A 177 49.80 1.97 -9.27
N GLY A 178 49.42 1.00 -10.10
CA GLY A 178 50.31 0.29 -11.03
C GLY A 178 51.33 -0.64 -10.36
N PRO A 179 51.88 -1.64 -11.07
CA PRO A 179 52.74 -2.66 -10.47
C PRO A 179 54.00 -2.10 -9.81
N ALA A 180 54.54 -1.02 -10.38
CA ALA A 180 55.68 -0.31 -9.82
C ALA A 180 55.45 0.12 -8.36
N SER A 181 54.20 0.37 -7.94
CA SER A 181 53.87 0.76 -6.56
C SER A 181 54.19 -0.34 -5.52
N LEU A 182 54.19 -1.62 -5.93
CA LEU A 182 54.47 -2.78 -5.08
C LEU A 182 55.97 -3.02 -4.85
N LEU A 183 56.86 -2.41 -5.66
CA LEU A 183 58.31 -2.53 -5.50
C LEU A 183 58.86 -1.54 -4.47
N GLN A 184 59.77 -1.97 -3.60
CA GLN A 184 60.32 -1.11 -2.54
C GLN A 184 61.34 -0.09 -3.07
N ASP A 185 62.25 -0.51 -3.96
CA ASP A 185 63.21 0.40 -4.61
C ASP A 185 62.59 1.03 -5.85
N LYS A 186 62.41 2.35 -5.82
CA LYS A 186 61.82 3.12 -6.93
C LYS A 186 62.86 3.60 -7.95
N ARG A 187 64.15 3.45 -7.69
CA ARG A 187 65.22 4.00 -8.55
C ARG A 187 65.25 3.25 -9.89
N GLY A 188 65.19 4.01 -10.97
CA GLY A 188 65.26 3.45 -12.33
C GLY A 188 64.03 2.65 -12.76
N LEU A 189 62.91 2.77 -12.04
CA LEU A 189 61.62 2.25 -12.49
C LEU A 189 60.94 3.16 -13.52
N ASP A 190 61.35 4.43 -13.57
CA ASP A 190 60.79 5.42 -14.49
C ASP A 190 61.09 5.04 -15.95
N GLY A 191 60.01 4.85 -16.73
CA GLY A 191 60.09 4.49 -18.14
C GLY A 191 60.09 2.99 -18.44
N LEU A 192 60.05 2.12 -17.41
CA LEU A 192 59.87 0.68 -17.63
C LEU A 192 58.46 0.38 -18.16
N THR A 193 58.36 -0.66 -19.00
CA THR A 193 57.09 -1.19 -19.47
C THR A 193 56.39 -2.02 -18.39
N TYR A 194 55.09 -2.28 -18.55
CA TYR A 194 54.36 -3.15 -17.63
C TYR A 194 54.89 -4.59 -17.62
N GLU A 195 55.36 -5.10 -18.75
CA GLU A 195 56.03 -6.40 -18.87
C GLU A 195 57.32 -6.44 -18.04
N GLU A 196 58.18 -5.43 -18.14
CA GLU A 196 59.43 -5.34 -17.36
C GLU A 196 59.15 -5.22 -15.84
N LEU A 197 58.09 -4.50 -15.47
CA LEU A 197 57.65 -4.40 -14.08
C LEU A 197 57.07 -5.72 -13.57
N TYR A 198 56.31 -6.43 -14.41
CA TYR A 198 55.78 -7.75 -14.10
C TYR A 198 56.91 -8.75 -13.85
N GLU A 199 57.90 -8.85 -14.75
CA GLU A 199 59.04 -9.75 -14.63
C GLU A 199 59.85 -9.46 -13.35
N LYS A 200 60.07 -8.18 -13.01
CA LYS A 200 60.71 -7.81 -11.73
C LYS A 200 59.95 -8.30 -10.51
N ILE A 201 58.62 -8.21 -10.51
CA ILE A 201 57.81 -8.73 -9.41
C ILE A 201 57.83 -10.26 -9.42
N LEU A 202 57.80 -10.89 -10.61
CA LEU A 202 57.85 -12.34 -10.77
C LEU A 202 59.14 -12.94 -10.19
N GLU A 203 60.29 -12.30 -10.42
CA GLU A 203 61.58 -12.73 -9.86
C GLU A 203 61.62 -12.69 -8.32
N ILE A 204 60.95 -11.72 -7.70
CA ILE A 204 60.99 -11.48 -6.25
C ILE A 204 59.86 -12.23 -5.52
N ALA A 205 58.65 -12.18 -6.07
CA ALA A 205 57.41 -12.69 -5.50
C ALA A 205 56.51 -13.27 -6.61
N PRO A 206 56.76 -14.53 -7.05
CA PRO A 206 56.11 -15.11 -8.23
C PRO A 206 54.58 -15.14 -8.16
N THR A 207 54.02 -15.42 -6.98
CA THR A 207 52.58 -15.49 -6.72
C THR A 207 51.89 -14.13 -6.72
N LEU A 208 52.64 -13.04 -6.49
CA LEU A 208 52.12 -11.66 -6.49
C LEU A 208 52.04 -11.06 -7.89
N ALA A 209 52.93 -11.47 -8.80
CA ALA A 209 53.10 -10.85 -10.11
C ALA A 209 51.81 -10.84 -10.95
N ASN A 210 51.10 -11.96 -11.02
CA ASN A 210 49.83 -12.06 -11.75
C ASN A 210 48.78 -11.10 -11.20
N THR A 211 48.66 -11.04 -9.87
CA THR A 211 47.66 -10.19 -9.20
C THR A 211 48.02 -8.71 -9.25
N ALA A 212 49.30 -8.38 -9.43
CA ALA A 212 49.74 -7.00 -9.63
C ALA A 212 49.15 -6.39 -10.92
N ILE A 213 48.82 -7.22 -11.92
CA ILE A 213 48.26 -6.77 -13.20
C ILE A 213 46.73 -6.84 -13.20
N SER A 214 46.17 -7.93 -12.66
CA SER A 214 44.73 -8.19 -12.72
C SER A 214 44.21 -8.85 -11.44
N LEU A 215 42.99 -8.48 -11.08
CA LEU A 215 42.26 -9.08 -9.97
C LEU A 215 41.83 -10.52 -10.27
N ILE A 216 41.78 -10.91 -11.54
CA ILE A 216 41.42 -12.28 -11.97
C ILE A 216 42.71 -13.02 -12.36
N PRO A 217 43.05 -14.12 -11.67
CA PRO A 217 44.22 -14.92 -12.02
C PRO A 217 44.19 -15.40 -13.48
N GLY A 218 45.27 -15.16 -14.21
CA GLY A 218 45.40 -15.58 -15.62
C GLY A 218 44.77 -14.63 -16.65
N GLU A 219 44.12 -13.54 -16.23
CA GLU A 219 43.51 -12.57 -17.14
C GLU A 219 44.40 -11.33 -17.28
N PHE A 220 45.29 -11.32 -18.28
CA PHE A 220 46.15 -10.18 -18.60
C PHE A 220 46.22 -9.93 -20.10
N SER A 221 46.41 -8.67 -20.46
CA SER A 221 46.73 -8.25 -21.83
C SER A 221 48.09 -8.79 -22.26
N TYR A 222 48.35 -8.88 -23.57
CA TYR A 222 49.66 -9.34 -24.09
C TYR A 222 50.83 -8.47 -23.60
N ASP A 223 50.60 -7.18 -23.39
CA ASP A 223 51.58 -6.21 -22.89
C ASP A 223 51.58 -6.08 -21.36
N TYR A 224 50.86 -6.95 -20.65
CA TYR A 224 50.65 -6.90 -19.19
C TYR A 224 50.07 -5.57 -18.70
N SER A 225 49.39 -4.81 -19.57
CA SER A 225 48.74 -3.58 -19.15
C SER A 225 47.48 -3.86 -18.31
N PRO A 226 47.28 -3.14 -17.19
CA PRO A 226 46.05 -3.19 -16.41
C PRO A 226 44.81 -2.87 -17.25
N SER A 227 43.76 -3.67 -17.10
CA SER A 227 42.51 -3.51 -17.87
C SER A 227 41.48 -2.62 -17.16
N PRO A 228 40.79 -1.71 -17.88
CA PRO A 228 39.63 -0.97 -17.36
C PRO A 228 38.51 -1.86 -16.78
N ARG A 229 38.48 -3.15 -17.16
CA ARG A 229 37.55 -4.16 -16.63
C ARG A 229 37.67 -4.34 -15.12
N TYR A 230 38.83 -4.05 -14.52
CA TYR A 230 39.03 -4.04 -13.07
C TYR A 230 37.94 -3.25 -12.33
N ASN A 231 37.64 -2.02 -12.80
CA ASN A 231 36.66 -1.15 -12.14
C ASN A 231 35.23 -1.69 -12.25
N LEU A 232 34.90 -2.39 -13.34
CA LEU A 232 33.59 -3.03 -13.50
C LEU A 232 33.45 -4.20 -12.51
N ILE A 233 34.46 -5.07 -12.46
CA ILE A 233 34.47 -6.23 -11.55
C ILE A 233 34.46 -5.77 -10.09
N LEU A 234 35.27 -4.76 -9.74
CA LEU A 234 35.27 -4.17 -8.40
C LEU A 234 33.88 -3.60 -8.06
N ALA A 235 33.24 -2.87 -8.98
CA ALA A 235 31.89 -2.36 -8.75
C ALA A 235 30.86 -3.49 -8.56
N ASP A 236 30.95 -4.57 -9.33
CA ASP A 236 30.10 -5.76 -9.17
C ASP A 236 30.29 -6.43 -7.82
N ILE A 237 31.55 -6.63 -7.40
CA ILE A 237 31.91 -7.18 -6.08
C ILE A 237 31.33 -6.29 -4.96
N LEU A 238 31.55 -4.97 -5.05
CA LEU A 238 31.10 -4.03 -4.04
C LEU A 238 29.57 -3.92 -3.93
N ASN A 239 28.84 -4.22 -5.01
CA ASN A 239 27.39 -4.23 -5.05
C ASN A 239 26.77 -5.62 -4.85
N SER A 240 27.58 -6.69 -4.80
CA SER A 240 27.08 -8.06 -4.68
C SER A 240 26.12 -8.31 -3.50
N PRO A 241 26.27 -7.71 -2.31
CA PRO A 241 25.32 -7.93 -1.21
C PRO A 241 23.93 -7.30 -1.43
N LYS A 242 23.77 -6.49 -2.49
CA LYS A 242 22.53 -5.74 -2.79
C LYS A 242 21.76 -6.32 -3.98
N LYS A 243 22.34 -7.28 -4.73
CA LYS A 243 21.76 -7.77 -5.98
C LYS A 243 20.45 -8.56 -5.77
N ASP A 244 20.30 -9.21 -4.62
CA ASP A 244 19.18 -10.13 -4.33
C ASP A 244 18.00 -9.44 -3.61
N VAL A 245 18.07 -8.12 -3.39
CA VAL A 245 17.10 -7.38 -2.56
C VAL A 245 16.28 -6.43 -3.42
N ASN A 246 14.95 -6.63 -3.43
CA ASN A 246 14.02 -5.70 -4.06
C ASN A 246 13.77 -4.48 -3.15
N PRO A 247 14.12 -3.24 -3.52
CA PRO A 247 13.92 -2.06 -2.67
C PRO A 247 12.46 -1.64 -2.49
N SER A 248 11.51 -2.23 -3.23
CA SER A 248 10.09 -1.84 -3.17
C SER A 248 9.50 -1.96 -1.76
N TYR A 249 9.88 -2.98 -1.00
CA TYR A 249 9.37 -3.19 0.37
C TYR A 249 9.64 -1.98 1.28
N ALA A 250 10.78 -1.30 1.12
CA ALA A 250 11.11 -0.13 1.93
C ALA A 250 10.16 1.04 1.62
N THR A 251 9.82 1.22 0.34
CA THR A 251 8.85 2.25 -0.07
C THR A 251 7.46 1.91 0.46
N HIS A 252 7.07 0.64 0.39
CA HIS A 252 5.79 0.15 0.92
C HIS A 252 5.71 0.25 2.45
N PHE A 253 6.83 0.03 3.15
CA PHE A 253 6.93 0.25 4.59
C PHE A 253 6.55 1.68 4.95
N LEU A 254 7.08 2.68 4.24
CA LEU A 254 6.76 4.08 4.49
C LEU A 254 5.28 4.40 4.21
N ASN A 255 4.75 3.86 3.12
CA ASN A 255 3.39 4.16 2.64
C ASN A 255 2.30 3.45 3.45
N TYR A 256 2.58 2.24 3.95
CA TYR A 256 1.57 1.37 4.56
C TYR A 256 1.84 1.02 6.03
N LYS A 257 2.81 1.68 6.67
CA LYS A 257 3.00 1.57 8.12
C LYS A 257 1.70 1.91 8.86
N GLY A 258 1.25 1.02 9.73
CA GLY A 258 0.01 1.17 10.49
C GLY A 258 -1.27 0.79 9.73
N VAL A 259 -1.18 0.47 8.44
CA VAL A 259 -2.29 -0.09 7.64
C VAL A 259 -2.26 -1.62 7.65
N VAL A 260 -1.06 -2.20 7.56
CA VAL A 260 -0.83 -3.65 7.66
C VAL A 260 0.22 -3.98 8.73
N SER A 261 0.20 -5.22 9.24
CA SER A 261 1.25 -5.69 10.14
C SER A 261 2.56 -5.88 9.38
N THR A 262 3.65 -5.97 10.11
CA THR A 262 5.02 -5.99 9.54
C THR A 262 5.38 -7.26 8.82
N GLU A 263 4.63 -8.29 9.13
CA GLU A 263 4.62 -9.56 8.43
C GLU A 263 4.11 -9.43 6.99
N TYR A 264 3.16 -8.51 6.73
CA TYR A 264 2.66 -8.29 5.37
C TYR A 264 3.53 -7.30 4.58
N LEU A 265 4.20 -6.34 5.23
CA LEU A 265 4.93 -5.24 4.56
C LEU A 265 6.01 -5.70 3.56
N THR A 266 6.48 -6.94 3.67
CA THR A 266 7.45 -7.54 2.76
C THR A 266 6.84 -8.16 1.50
N ASN A 267 5.55 -8.52 1.54
CA ASN A 267 4.88 -9.34 0.52
C ASN A 267 3.80 -8.52 -0.20
N PHE A 268 4.10 -7.27 -0.53
CA PHE A 268 3.20 -6.48 -1.36
C PHE A 268 3.14 -7.04 -2.77
N VAL A 269 1.92 -7.20 -3.28
CA VAL A 269 1.63 -7.61 -4.65
C VAL A 269 0.99 -6.42 -5.36
N ASP A 270 1.59 -5.96 -6.45
CA ASP A 270 0.94 -4.96 -7.31
C ASP A 270 -0.45 -5.45 -7.74
N SER A 271 -1.41 -4.54 -7.89
CA SER A 271 -2.71 -4.87 -8.46
C SER A 271 -3.17 -3.85 -9.47
N GLU A 272 -3.92 -4.33 -10.46
CA GLU A 272 -4.76 -3.47 -11.28
C GLU A 272 -6.07 -3.24 -10.55
N SER A 273 -6.55 -2.00 -10.52
CA SER A 273 -7.75 -1.68 -9.76
C SER A 273 -8.53 -0.51 -10.33
N MET A 274 -9.85 -0.54 -10.12
CA MET A 274 -10.75 0.54 -10.48
C MET A 274 -11.81 0.77 -9.40
N ALA A 275 -12.33 1.99 -9.35
CA ALA A 275 -13.48 2.34 -8.53
C ALA A 275 -14.31 3.41 -9.24
N GLU A 276 -15.62 3.22 -9.29
CA GLU A 276 -16.59 4.12 -9.93
C GLU A 276 -17.80 4.35 -9.01
N VAL A 277 -18.37 5.54 -9.08
CA VAL A 277 -19.64 5.85 -8.41
C VAL A 277 -20.76 5.76 -9.42
N ILE A 278 -21.74 4.90 -9.16
CA ILE A 278 -22.90 4.70 -10.02
C ILE A 278 -24.17 4.99 -9.21
N LEU A 279 -25.01 5.89 -9.74
CA LEU A 279 -26.37 6.06 -9.23
C LEU A 279 -27.24 4.93 -9.79
N ASP A 280 -27.61 4.00 -8.93
CA ASP A 280 -28.41 2.85 -9.32
C ASP A 280 -29.87 3.29 -9.63
N PRO A 281 -30.36 3.15 -10.87
CA PRO A 281 -31.71 3.58 -11.23
C PRO A 281 -32.82 2.75 -10.55
N VAL A 282 -32.52 1.55 -10.05
CA VAL A 282 -33.51 0.68 -9.39
C VAL A 282 -33.75 1.12 -7.95
N THR A 283 -32.69 1.47 -7.23
CA THR A 283 -32.76 1.86 -5.82
C THR A 283 -32.76 3.37 -5.60
N GLY A 284 -32.29 4.15 -6.57
CA GLY A 284 -32.10 5.58 -6.45
C GLY A 284 -30.92 5.98 -5.54
N LEU A 285 -30.04 5.03 -5.18
CA LEU A 285 -28.91 5.26 -4.28
C LEU A 285 -27.59 5.30 -5.07
N ASN A 286 -26.63 6.11 -4.61
CA ASN A 286 -25.27 6.08 -5.12
C ASN A 286 -24.52 4.89 -4.52
N PHE A 287 -23.80 4.16 -5.36
CA PHE A 287 -22.93 3.06 -4.95
C PHE A 287 -21.51 3.31 -5.41
N VAL A 288 -20.55 3.05 -4.53
CA VAL A 288 -19.17 2.82 -4.93
C VAL A 288 -19.07 1.37 -5.39
N HIS A 289 -18.66 1.18 -6.63
CA HIS A 289 -18.27 -0.12 -7.18
C HIS A 289 -16.76 -0.14 -7.33
N PHE A 290 -16.11 -1.25 -6.98
CA PHE A 290 -14.68 -1.39 -7.21
C PHE A 290 -14.31 -2.81 -7.64
N SER A 291 -13.17 -2.90 -8.32
CA SER A 291 -12.54 -4.15 -8.73
C SER A 291 -11.05 -4.08 -8.42
N VAL A 292 -10.51 -5.11 -7.75
CA VAL A 292 -9.09 -5.23 -7.41
C VAL A 292 -8.58 -6.57 -7.91
N ALA A 293 -7.62 -6.54 -8.82
CA ALA A 293 -6.99 -7.71 -9.43
C ALA A 293 -5.48 -7.73 -9.12
N PRO A 294 -5.03 -8.48 -8.09
CA PRO A 294 -3.62 -8.70 -7.83
C PRO A 294 -2.91 -9.30 -9.06
N LYS A 295 -1.69 -8.85 -9.35
CA LYS A 295 -0.89 -9.37 -10.48
C LYS A 295 -0.49 -10.84 -10.27
N SER A 296 -0.38 -11.27 -9.02
CA SER A 296 -0.19 -12.66 -8.63
C SER A 296 -1.11 -13.02 -7.47
N VAL A 297 -1.51 -14.29 -7.40
CA VAL A 297 -2.31 -14.83 -6.31
C VAL A 297 -1.68 -16.13 -5.84
N SER A 298 -1.34 -16.20 -4.56
CA SER A 298 -0.91 -17.47 -3.96
C SER A 298 -2.11 -18.36 -3.70
N VAL A 299 -1.99 -19.62 -4.12
CA VAL A 299 -3.02 -20.65 -3.97
C VAL A 299 -2.62 -21.60 -2.85
N ASP A 300 -3.60 -22.14 -2.16
CA ASP A 300 -3.42 -23.19 -1.16
C ASP A 300 -4.27 -24.42 -1.53
N TYR A 301 -3.98 -25.57 -0.95
CA TYR A 301 -4.64 -26.83 -1.28
C TYR A 301 -5.43 -27.36 -0.07
N TYR A 302 -6.72 -27.59 -0.30
CA TYR A 302 -7.62 -28.15 0.70
C TYR A 302 -7.80 -29.66 0.47
N GLU A 303 -6.93 -30.46 1.11
CA GLU A 303 -6.90 -31.92 0.98
C GLU A 303 -8.27 -32.59 1.14
N PRO A 304 -9.12 -32.25 2.14
CA PRO A 304 -10.37 -33.00 2.38
C PRO A 304 -11.37 -32.97 1.21
N ARG A 305 -11.26 -32.00 0.30
CA ARG A 305 -12.09 -31.93 -0.91
C ARG A 305 -11.28 -32.01 -2.20
N SER A 306 -9.98 -32.25 -2.11
CA SER A 306 -9.05 -32.28 -3.23
C SER A 306 -9.18 -31.07 -4.16
N GLN A 307 -9.27 -29.87 -3.59
CA GLN A 307 -9.48 -28.62 -4.31
C GLN A 307 -8.46 -27.56 -3.89
N TYR A 308 -8.06 -26.73 -4.84
CA TYR A 308 -7.28 -25.53 -4.55
C TYR A 308 -8.20 -24.41 -4.09
N TYR A 309 -7.66 -23.47 -3.33
CA TYR A 309 -8.39 -22.28 -2.95
C TYR A 309 -7.48 -21.05 -2.81
N VAL A 310 -8.05 -19.87 -3.02
CA VAL A 310 -7.41 -18.58 -2.70
C VAL A 310 -8.20 -17.90 -1.60
N PRO A 311 -7.64 -17.78 -0.37
CA PRO A 311 -8.27 -17.03 0.69
C PRO A 311 -7.96 -15.54 0.56
N PHE A 312 -8.98 -14.73 0.73
CA PHE A 312 -8.91 -13.28 0.73
C PHE A 312 -9.54 -12.71 1.99
N GLN A 313 -8.85 -11.74 2.60
CA GLN A 313 -9.39 -10.85 3.62
C GLN A 313 -9.36 -9.43 3.08
N MET A 314 -10.52 -8.81 2.97
CA MET A 314 -10.69 -7.47 2.42
C MET A 314 -11.18 -6.52 3.51
N ASP A 315 -10.43 -5.46 3.78
CA ASP A 315 -10.85 -4.34 4.62
C ASP A 315 -11.13 -3.14 3.72
N VAL A 316 -12.31 -2.56 3.83
CA VAL A 316 -12.72 -1.36 3.10
C VAL A 316 -12.93 -0.23 4.08
N SER A 317 -12.39 0.94 3.77
CA SER A 317 -12.63 2.16 4.53
C SER A 317 -12.88 3.35 3.61
N LEU A 318 -13.80 4.21 4.04
CA LEU A 318 -14.12 5.48 3.43
C LEU A 318 -13.89 6.57 4.47
N ARG A 319 -12.99 7.50 4.17
CA ARG A 319 -12.63 8.62 5.06
C ARG A 319 -13.03 9.94 4.45
N SER A 320 -13.67 10.80 5.26
CA SER A 320 -13.81 12.21 4.95
C SER A 320 -12.84 12.97 5.85
N LYS A 321 -11.81 13.58 5.25
CA LYS A 321 -10.65 14.13 5.98
C LYS A 321 -10.06 13.04 6.89
N ASP A 322 -9.95 13.29 8.19
CA ASP A 322 -9.39 12.33 9.16
C ASP A 322 -10.44 11.37 9.75
N LYS A 323 -11.75 11.58 9.48
CA LYS A 323 -12.86 10.81 10.05
C LYS A 323 -13.22 9.64 9.15
N ILE A 324 -13.25 8.43 9.72
CA ILE A 324 -13.81 7.25 9.03
C ILE A 324 -15.34 7.37 9.06
N VAL A 325 -15.95 7.48 7.88
CA VAL A 325 -17.42 7.58 7.74
C VAL A 325 -18.05 6.22 7.46
N PHE A 326 -17.30 5.30 6.85
CA PHE A 326 -17.77 3.95 6.56
C PHE A 326 -16.59 2.98 6.55
N GLN A 327 -16.79 1.78 7.09
CA GLN A 327 -15.81 0.71 7.01
C GLN A 327 -16.50 -0.65 7.16
N TYR A 328 -15.93 -1.66 6.53
CA TYR A 328 -16.33 -3.05 6.73
C TYR A 328 -15.18 -3.99 6.37
N ASN A 329 -15.24 -5.22 6.87
CA ASN A 329 -14.34 -6.29 6.49
C ASN A 329 -15.10 -7.46 5.88
N ARG A 330 -14.44 -8.21 4.99
CA ARG A 330 -14.98 -9.43 4.40
C ARG A 330 -13.90 -10.48 4.22
N ASN A 331 -14.22 -11.69 4.65
CA ASN A 331 -13.45 -12.87 4.35
C ASN A 331 -14.14 -13.64 3.23
N MET A 332 -13.38 -14.06 2.22
CA MET A 332 -13.88 -14.87 1.13
C MET A 332 -12.80 -15.83 0.64
N SER A 333 -13.22 -16.99 0.16
CA SER A 333 -12.32 -17.96 -0.45
C SER A 333 -12.88 -18.34 -1.81
N TYR A 334 -12.02 -18.38 -2.81
CA TYR A 334 -12.35 -18.89 -4.14
C TYR A 334 -11.81 -20.31 -4.27
N TYR A 335 -12.70 -21.30 -4.40
CA TYR A 335 -12.34 -22.72 -4.53
C TYR A 335 -12.41 -23.16 -5.99
N PHE A 336 -11.46 -23.97 -6.44
CA PHE A 336 -11.37 -24.45 -7.81
C PHE A 336 -10.66 -25.79 -7.93
N SER A 337 -10.86 -26.46 -9.06
CA SER A 337 -10.24 -27.76 -9.36
C SER A 337 -8.82 -27.59 -9.91
N GLU A 338 -8.01 -28.64 -9.86
CA GLU A 338 -6.66 -28.62 -10.47
C GLU A 338 -6.69 -28.25 -11.96
N ASN A 339 -7.73 -28.66 -12.69
CA ASN A 339 -7.92 -28.35 -14.10
C ASN A 339 -8.09 -26.84 -14.38
N ASP A 340 -8.53 -26.07 -13.39
CA ASP A 340 -8.69 -24.61 -13.50
C ASP A 340 -7.41 -23.83 -13.17
N LEU A 341 -6.38 -24.48 -12.63
CA LEU A 341 -5.15 -23.83 -12.17
C LEU A 341 -4.44 -23.04 -13.28
N PRO A 342 -4.25 -23.57 -14.51
CA PRO A 342 -3.61 -22.79 -15.60
C PRO A 342 -4.41 -21.56 -15.99
N ARG A 343 -5.75 -21.64 -15.94
CA ARG A 343 -6.65 -20.52 -16.25
C ARG A 343 -6.55 -19.43 -15.20
N ILE A 344 -6.49 -19.79 -13.91
CA ILE A 344 -6.35 -18.84 -12.81
C ILE A 344 -4.97 -18.18 -12.82
N GLN A 345 -3.91 -18.95 -13.09
CA GLN A 345 -2.56 -18.40 -13.23
C GLN A 345 -2.42 -17.48 -14.45
N GLY A 346 -3.06 -17.83 -15.57
CA GLY A 346 -2.99 -17.03 -16.80
C GLY A 346 -3.85 -15.76 -16.78
N ASN A 347 -5.07 -15.85 -16.24
CA ASN A 347 -6.02 -14.74 -16.27
C ASN A 347 -5.98 -13.89 -14.99
N GLY A 348 -5.55 -14.46 -13.86
CA GLY A 348 -5.67 -13.85 -12.54
C GLY A 348 -7.09 -13.91 -11.97
N LEU A 349 -7.23 -13.35 -10.77
CA LEU A 349 -8.50 -13.19 -10.05
C LEU A 349 -8.75 -11.71 -9.78
N ALA A 350 -10.00 -11.28 -9.93
CA ALA A 350 -10.45 -9.96 -9.54
C ALA A 350 -11.50 -10.10 -8.42
N LEU A 351 -11.34 -9.34 -7.34
CA LEU A 351 -12.38 -9.17 -6.34
C LEU A 351 -13.18 -7.93 -6.64
N GLU A 352 -14.49 -8.09 -6.75
CA GLU A 352 -15.41 -6.98 -6.93
C GLU A 352 -16.38 -6.89 -5.75
N ASP A 353 -16.63 -5.66 -5.30
CA ASP A 353 -17.66 -5.38 -4.30
C ASP A 353 -18.30 -4.02 -4.55
N THR A 354 -19.38 -3.77 -3.80
CA THR A 354 -20.17 -2.55 -3.92
C THR A 354 -20.83 -2.20 -2.58
N PHE A 355 -20.94 -0.92 -2.28
CA PHE A 355 -21.63 -0.42 -1.10
C PHE A 355 -22.24 0.96 -1.34
N PRO A 356 -23.36 1.31 -0.67
CA PRO A 356 -24.00 2.60 -0.85
C PRO A 356 -23.16 3.70 -0.20
N VAL A 357 -23.15 4.88 -0.81
CA VAL A 357 -22.31 6.00 -0.37
C VAL A 357 -23.11 7.29 -0.24
N ALA A 358 -22.89 8.00 0.86
CA ALA A 358 -23.47 9.32 1.12
C ALA A 358 -22.80 10.40 0.24
N GLU A 359 -23.49 11.52 -0.03
CA GLU A 359 -22.87 12.61 -0.79
C GLU A 359 -21.71 13.26 -0.05
N GLY A 360 -20.62 13.57 -0.78
CA GLY A 360 -19.39 14.13 -0.22
C GLY A 360 -18.13 13.72 -0.98
N SER A 361 -17.00 14.15 -0.45
CA SER A 361 -15.65 13.85 -0.95
C SER A 361 -14.92 12.93 0.03
N TYR A 362 -14.36 11.84 -0.48
CA TYR A 362 -13.80 10.79 0.34
C TYR A 362 -12.51 10.20 -0.23
N GLN A 363 -11.63 9.76 0.67
CA GLN A 363 -10.58 8.80 0.34
C GLN A 363 -11.13 7.38 0.58
N LEU A 364 -11.24 6.61 -0.50
CA LEU A 364 -11.48 5.16 -0.46
C LEU A 364 -10.15 4.45 -0.32
N THR A 365 -10.09 3.50 0.61
CA THR A 365 -8.99 2.55 0.75
C THR A 365 -9.58 1.14 0.83
N VAL A 366 -9.12 0.25 -0.05
CA VAL A 366 -9.44 -1.18 -0.05
C VAL A 366 -8.15 -1.95 0.15
N LEU A 367 -7.98 -2.55 1.31
CA LEU A 367 -6.86 -3.41 1.64
C LEU A 367 -7.27 -4.86 1.39
N LEU A 368 -6.59 -5.55 0.50
CA LEU A 368 -6.82 -6.95 0.18
C LEU A 368 -5.61 -7.78 0.61
N ARG A 369 -5.83 -8.80 1.44
CA ARG A 369 -4.77 -9.67 1.97
C ARG A 369 -5.03 -11.12 1.63
N ASN A 370 -3.97 -11.86 1.36
CA ASN A 370 -3.95 -13.32 1.41
C ASN A 370 -3.31 -13.75 2.73
N PRO A 371 -4.07 -14.32 3.69
CA PRO A 371 -3.53 -14.69 4.99
C PRO A 371 -2.56 -15.88 4.95
N VAL A 372 -2.59 -16.71 3.90
CA VAL A 372 -1.72 -17.89 3.78
C VAL A 372 -0.32 -17.48 3.31
N SER A 373 -0.24 -16.72 2.22
CA SER A 373 1.04 -16.22 1.68
C SER A 373 1.53 -14.95 2.36
N LYS A 374 0.73 -14.38 3.26
CA LYS A 374 0.96 -13.06 3.89
C LYS A 374 1.10 -11.95 2.85
N GLU A 375 0.56 -12.14 1.64
CA GLU A 375 0.57 -11.14 0.60
C GLU A 375 -0.52 -10.09 0.83
N PHE A 376 -0.31 -8.87 0.34
CA PHE A 376 -1.35 -7.85 0.32
C PHE A 376 -1.24 -6.92 -0.89
N THR A 377 -2.38 -6.36 -1.28
CA THR A 377 -2.46 -5.22 -2.19
C THR A 377 -3.41 -4.16 -1.63
N ILE A 378 -3.34 -2.95 -2.16
CA ILE A 378 -4.17 -1.83 -1.77
C ILE A 378 -4.69 -1.08 -3.00
N LEU A 379 -5.98 -0.76 -2.99
CA LEU A 379 -6.56 0.28 -3.84
C LEU A 379 -6.76 1.53 -3.00
N GLU A 380 -6.33 2.66 -3.55
CA GLU A 380 -6.59 3.99 -3.00
C GLU A 380 -7.18 4.89 -4.10
N ARG A 381 -8.35 5.49 -3.84
CA ARG A 381 -9.03 6.36 -4.81
C ARG A 381 -9.76 7.50 -4.12
N GLN A 382 -9.69 8.69 -4.71
CA GLN A 382 -10.58 9.79 -4.35
C GLN A 382 -11.96 9.54 -4.95
N ILE A 383 -12.99 9.57 -4.11
CA ILE A 383 -14.39 9.34 -4.47
C ILE A 383 -15.16 10.64 -4.24
N GLU A 384 -15.78 11.12 -5.30
CA GLU A 384 -16.61 12.32 -5.28
C GLU A 384 -18.06 11.94 -5.60
N VAL A 385 -18.95 12.22 -4.65
CA VAL A 385 -20.38 11.95 -4.76
C VAL A 385 -21.11 13.28 -4.69
N ALA A 386 -21.50 13.79 -5.85
CA ALA A 386 -22.16 15.09 -5.95
C ALA A 386 -23.58 15.05 -5.40
N GLU A 387 -24.00 16.13 -4.72
CA GLU A 387 -25.39 16.33 -4.32
C GLU A 387 -26.36 16.25 -5.51
N ALA A 388 -27.60 15.88 -5.20
CA ALA A 388 -28.68 15.83 -6.16
C ALA A 388 -28.98 17.23 -6.72
N GLY A 389 -28.38 17.54 -7.87
CA GLY A 389 -28.72 18.74 -8.64
C GLY A 389 -30.07 18.61 -9.35
N ASN A 390 -30.51 19.67 -10.01
CA ASN A 390 -31.70 19.65 -10.88
C ASN A 390 -31.38 19.73 -12.38
N GLN A 391 -30.13 20.03 -12.73
CA GLN A 391 -29.71 20.12 -14.12
C GLN A 391 -29.34 18.74 -14.68
N PRO A 392 -29.77 18.43 -15.92
CA PRO A 392 -29.35 17.23 -16.62
C PRO A 392 -27.83 17.14 -16.73
N ARG A 393 -27.26 15.99 -16.41
CA ARG A 393 -25.82 15.74 -16.50
C ARG A 393 -25.51 14.28 -16.83
N LEU A 394 -24.29 14.03 -17.27
CA LEU A 394 -23.74 12.70 -17.52
C LEU A 394 -23.03 12.16 -16.26
N ALA A 395 -23.22 10.88 -15.99
CA ALA A 395 -22.30 10.10 -15.16
C ALA A 395 -21.02 9.79 -15.94
N ASN A 396 -19.95 9.41 -15.22
CA ASN A 396 -18.75 8.90 -15.89
C ASN A 396 -19.10 7.65 -16.74
N PRO A 397 -18.49 7.48 -17.91
CA PRO A 397 -18.71 6.28 -18.72
C PRO A 397 -18.16 5.05 -17.97
N LEU A 398 -19.00 4.04 -17.78
CA LEU A 398 -18.53 2.72 -17.36
C LEU A 398 -18.23 1.90 -18.61
N ILE A 399 -16.96 1.51 -18.76
CA ILE A 399 -16.44 0.77 -19.91
C ILE A 399 -16.19 -0.68 -19.50
N GLY A 400 -16.68 -1.61 -20.30
CA GLY A 400 -16.46 -3.04 -20.13
C GLY A 400 -16.17 -3.74 -21.46
N TYR A 401 -15.79 -5.01 -21.35
CA TYR A 401 -15.43 -5.85 -22.50
C TYR A 401 -16.57 -6.79 -22.92
N ARG A 402 -17.58 -7.00 -22.07
CA ARG A 402 -18.80 -7.78 -22.32
C ARG A 402 -19.92 -7.37 -21.38
N THR A 403 -21.12 -7.92 -21.60
CA THR A 403 -22.26 -7.76 -20.71
C THR A 403 -22.90 -9.10 -20.36
N GLU A 404 -23.53 -9.17 -19.19
CA GLU A 404 -24.27 -10.33 -18.72
C GLU A 404 -25.60 -9.91 -18.09
N LYS A 405 -26.65 -10.73 -18.27
CA LYS A 405 -27.98 -10.45 -17.72
C LYS A 405 -28.18 -11.10 -16.36
N PHE A 406 -28.72 -10.32 -15.42
CA PHE A 406 -29.06 -10.76 -14.07
C PHE A 406 -30.45 -10.28 -13.68
N ALA A 407 -31.05 -10.92 -12.69
CA ALA A 407 -32.36 -10.52 -12.19
C ALA A 407 -32.34 -9.08 -11.64
N ARG A 408 -33.42 -8.33 -11.87
CA ARG A 408 -33.56 -6.93 -11.41
C ARG A 408 -33.51 -6.79 -9.89
N ASN A 409 -34.00 -7.78 -9.16
CA ASN A 409 -34.01 -7.80 -7.69
C ASN A 409 -32.65 -8.18 -7.06
N GLN A 410 -31.64 -8.47 -7.88
CA GLN A 410 -30.27 -8.67 -7.42
C GLN A 410 -29.47 -7.39 -7.63
N HIS A 411 -28.61 -7.04 -6.68
CA HIS A 411 -27.61 -5.99 -6.82
C HIS A 411 -26.22 -6.64 -6.85
N LEU A 412 -25.41 -6.23 -7.82
CA LEU A 412 -24.08 -6.77 -8.09
C LEU A 412 -23.13 -5.61 -8.42
N PRO A 413 -21.82 -5.75 -8.16
CA PRO A 413 -20.84 -4.79 -8.64
C PRO A 413 -20.96 -4.58 -10.16
N PHE A 414 -20.90 -3.32 -10.59
CA PHE A 414 -20.97 -2.89 -12.00
C PHE A 414 -22.24 -3.34 -12.75
N LYS A 415 -23.31 -3.70 -12.03
CA LYS A 415 -24.62 -3.95 -12.62
C LYS A 415 -25.47 -2.67 -12.63
N VAL A 416 -26.02 -2.36 -13.79
CA VAL A 416 -26.98 -1.27 -13.96
C VAL A 416 -28.26 -1.83 -14.58
N ASP A 417 -29.41 -1.59 -13.93
CA ASP A 417 -30.69 -2.24 -14.25
C ASP A 417 -30.58 -3.78 -14.20
N ASP A 418 -30.73 -4.48 -15.31
CA ASP A 418 -30.66 -5.94 -15.43
C ASP A 418 -29.36 -6.42 -16.09
N THR A 419 -28.42 -5.52 -16.40
CA THR A 419 -27.19 -5.82 -17.13
C THR A 419 -25.95 -5.54 -16.28
N LYS A 420 -25.15 -6.57 -16.02
CA LYS A 420 -23.79 -6.43 -15.48
C LYS A 420 -22.84 -6.10 -16.61
N ILE A 421 -22.07 -5.04 -16.44
CA ILE A 421 -20.95 -4.72 -17.32
C ILE A 421 -19.74 -5.45 -16.76
N LEU A 422 -19.15 -6.34 -17.57
CA LEU A 422 -17.92 -7.04 -17.19
C LEU A 422 -16.74 -6.11 -17.46
N VAL A 423 -16.03 -5.76 -16.39
CA VAL A 423 -14.96 -4.76 -16.41
C VAL A 423 -13.60 -5.42 -16.26
N ASP A 424 -12.60 -4.86 -16.92
CA ASP A 424 -11.19 -5.19 -16.68
C ASP A 424 -10.54 -3.95 -16.06
N PRO A 425 -9.94 -4.01 -14.86
CA PRO A 425 -9.26 -2.87 -14.24
C PRO A 425 -8.20 -2.19 -15.14
N LYS A 426 -7.63 -2.90 -16.11
CA LYS A 426 -6.70 -2.35 -17.11
C LYS A 426 -7.40 -1.56 -18.22
N ASN A 427 -8.74 -1.58 -18.27
CA ASN A 427 -9.56 -1.09 -19.38
C ASN A 427 -9.07 -1.57 -20.76
N THR A 428 -8.54 -2.81 -20.82
CA THR A 428 -8.03 -3.43 -22.04
C THR A 428 -9.10 -4.32 -22.64
N ILE A 429 -9.27 -4.23 -23.96
CA ILE A 429 -10.29 -4.96 -24.72
C ILE A 429 -9.59 -5.64 -25.89
N SER A 430 -9.86 -6.94 -26.12
CA SER A 430 -9.30 -7.66 -27.27
C SER A 430 -10.20 -7.57 -28.50
N ALA A 431 -9.67 -7.93 -29.67
CA ALA A 431 -10.45 -7.99 -30.90
C ALA A 431 -11.64 -8.98 -30.84
N SER A 432 -11.60 -9.95 -29.91
CA SER A 432 -12.66 -10.93 -29.68
C SER A 432 -13.78 -10.47 -28.75
N ASP A 433 -13.62 -9.30 -28.13
CA ASP A 433 -14.57 -8.73 -27.18
C ASP A 433 -15.56 -7.76 -27.84
N ILE A 434 -16.40 -7.15 -27.01
CA ILE A 434 -17.33 -6.10 -27.41
C ILE A 434 -17.07 -4.91 -26.49
N LEU A 435 -16.88 -3.71 -27.04
CA LEU A 435 -16.80 -2.52 -26.21
C LEU A 435 -18.20 -2.20 -25.68
N ALA A 436 -18.43 -2.51 -24.41
CA ALA A 436 -19.66 -2.18 -23.69
C ALA A 436 -19.49 -0.82 -22.99
N VAL A 437 -20.32 0.15 -23.34
CA VAL A 437 -20.30 1.50 -22.76
C VAL A 437 -21.64 1.77 -22.10
N SER A 438 -21.64 1.85 -20.78
CA SER A 438 -22.80 2.22 -19.98
C SER A 438 -22.75 3.70 -19.65
N ILE A 439 -23.84 4.41 -19.98
CA ILE A 439 -23.93 5.87 -19.96
C ILE A 439 -25.11 6.28 -19.08
N GLY A 440 -24.81 6.76 -17.88
CA GLY A 440 -25.82 7.33 -16.98
C GLY A 440 -26.16 8.77 -17.37
N VAL A 441 -27.44 9.08 -17.52
CA VAL A 441 -27.99 10.43 -17.60
C VAL A 441 -28.78 10.70 -16.33
N LEU A 442 -28.34 11.70 -15.57
CA LEU A 442 -28.90 12.08 -14.28
C LEU A 442 -29.72 13.35 -14.44
N ASN A 443 -30.79 13.50 -13.65
CA ASN A 443 -31.71 14.63 -13.69
C ASN A 443 -32.31 14.90 -15.08
N LEU A 444 -32.59 13.83 -15.82
CA LEU A 444 -33.23 13.94 -17.13
C LEU A 444 -34.61 14.60 -16.98
N THR A 445 -34.89 15.57 -17.85
CA THR A 445 -36.21 16.21 -17.96
C THR A 445 -36.97 15.61 -19.14
N GLU A 446 -38.30 15.63 -19.10
CA GLU A 446 -39.10 15.03 -20.18
C GLU A 446 -38.89 15.75 -21.52
N SER A 447 -38.73 17.07 -21.50
CA SER A 447 -38.40 17.85 -22.71
C SER A 447 -37.06 17.42 -23.31
N LEU A 448 -36.04 17.21 -22.47
CA LEU A 448 -34.73 16.73 -22.93
C LEU A 448 -34.80 15.27 -23.39
N ARG A 449 -35.59 14.41 -22.73
CA ARG A 449 -35.80 13.02 -23.19
C ARG A 449 -36.36 12.98 -24.61
N GLN A 450 -37.36 13.80 -24.91
CA GLN A 450 -38.04 13.78 -26.21
C GLN A 450 -37.13 14.22 -27.36
N ASN A 451 -36.30 15.24 -27.13
CA ASN A 451 -35.59 15.96 -28.20
C ASN A 451 -34.06 15.89 -28.11
N GLY A 452 -33.51 15.48 -26.97
CA GLY A 452 -32.08 15.43 -26.73
C GLY A 452 -31.45 14.11 -27.16
N LYS A 453 -30.11 14.13 -27.23
CA LYS A 453 -29.30 12.97 -27.60
C LYS A 453 -27.96 12.94 -26.88
N ILE A 454 -27.36 11.76 -26.82
CA ILE A 454 -25.99 11.57 -26.38
C ILE A 454 -25.14 11.31 -27.62
N LYS A 455 -24.04 12.03 -27.74
CA LYS A 455 -23.00 11.78 -28.73
C LYS A 455 -21.84 11.05 -28.07
N VAL A 456 -21.47 9.90 -28.61
CA VAL A 456 -20.33 9.08 -28.17
C VAL A 456 -19.25 9.17 -29.25
N ASP A 457 -18.21 9.96 -29.02
CA ASP A 457 -17.05 10.08 -29.90
C ASP A 457 -15.93 9.17 -29.39
N ILE A 458 -15.46 8.24 -30.22
CA ILE A 458 -14.32 7.35 -29.95
C ILE A 458 -13.17 7.79 -30.85
N ARG A 459 -12.02 8.11 -30.25
CA ARG A 459 -10.85 8.63 -30.96
C ARG A 459 -9.58 7.89 -30.55
N GLY A 460 -8.83 7.41 -31.55
CA GLY A 460 -7.49 6.89 -31.35
C GLY A 460 -6.49 7.98 -30.93
N LEU A 461 -5.59 7.67 -30.01
CA LEU A 461 -4.61 8.61 -29.45
C LEU A 461 -3.22 8.45 -30.05
N GLY A 462 -2.93 7.32 -30.70
CA GLY A 462 -1.67 7.06 -31.38
C GLY A 462 -1.43 8.01 -32.54
N GLN A 463 -0.16 8.35 -32.79
CA GLN A 463 0.23 9.27 -33.87
C GLN A 463 -0.25 8.83 -35.26
N ASN A 464 -0.37 7.51 -35.46
CA ASN A 464 -0.81 6.90 -36.71
C ASN A 464 -2.31 6.52 -36.71
N ASN A 465 -3.03 6.76 -35.61
CA ASN A 465 -4.43 6.40 -35.48
C ASN A 465 -5.33 7.63 -35.58
N GLN A 466 -5.75 7.94 -36.81
CA GLN A 466 -6.69 9.02 -37.09
C GLN A 466 -8.15 8.59 -36.98
N LEU A 467 -8.42 7.35 -36.52
CA LEU A 467 -9.77 6.81 -36.46
C LEU A 467 -10.60 7.62 -35.47
N THR A 468 -11.71 8.16 -35.98
CA THR A 468 -12.78 8.75 -35.18
C THR A 468 -14.08 8.06 -35.53
N ARG A 469 -14.74 7.48 -34.54
CA ARG A 469 -16.06 6.87 -34.68
C ARG A 469 -17.05 7.59 -33.78
N THR A 470 -18.19 7.97 -34.34
CA THR A 470 -19.27 8.62 -33.59
C THR A 470 -20.49 7.72 -33.57
N VAL A 471 -21.10 7.56 -32.39
CA VAL A 471 -22.40 6.92 -32.20
C VAL A 471 -23.33 7.93 -31.54
N GLU A 472 -24.54 8.09 -32.09
CA GLU A 472 -25.59 8.90 -31.47
C GLU A 472 -26.63 8.01 -30.78
N ILE A 473 -27.16 8.48 -29.66
CA ILE A 473 -28.17 7.82 -28.84
C ILE A 473 -29.31 8.81 -28.64
N ASN A 474 -30.52 8.48 -29.09
CA ASN A 474 -31.67 9.33 -28.83
C ASN A 474 -32.17 9.07 -27.40
N LEU A 475 -32.39 10.13 -26.62
CA LEU A 475 -32.82 9.95 -25.24
C LEU A 475 -34.24 9.37 -25.14
N ASN A 476 -35.04 9.48 -26.20
CA ASN A 476 -36.39 8.94 -26.30
C ASN A 476 -36.46 7.41 -26.52
N GLU A 477 -35.31 6.73 -26.68
CA GLU A 477 -35.22 5.26 -26.75
C GLU A 477 -35.71 4.58 -25.46
N LYS A 478 -35.76 5.31 -24.35
CA LYS A 478 -36.28 4.83 -23.06
C LYS A 478 -37.47 5.65 -22.58
N GLU A 479 -38.29 5.01 -21.75
CA GLU A 479 -39.34 5.68 -20.98
C GLU A 479 -38.74 6.73 -20.05
N PHE A 480 -39.57 7.69 -19.64
CA PHE A 480 -39.12 8.77 -18.78
C PHE A 480 -38.73 8.28 -17.38
N SER A 481 -37.48 8.53 -17.02
CA SER A 481 -36.97 8.46 -15.67
C SER A 481 -36.02 9.62 -15.47
N ARG A 482 -35.96 10.18 -14.25
CA ARG A 482 -34.96 11.19 -13.90
C ARG A 482 -33.54 10.64 -13.94
N VAL A 483 -33.39 9.33 -13.73
CA VAL A 483 -32.13 8.60 -13.79
C VAL A 483 -32.27 7.50 -14.83
N SER A 484 -31.59 7.65 -15.96
CA SER A 484 -31.66 6.73 -17.08
C SER A 484 -30.26 6.27 -17.45
N ASN A 485 -30.10 4.97 -17.68
CA ASN A 485 -28.84 4.41 -18.17
C ASN A 485 -28.98 3.91 -19.61
N TYR A 486 -28.09 4.31 -20.50
CA TYR A 486 -28.06 3.87 -21.90
C TYR A 486 -26.82 3.00 -22.12
N LEU A 487 -27.03 1.79 -22.64
CA LEU A 487 -25.96 0.86 -22.97
C LEU A 487 -25.71 0.89 -24.48
N ARG A 488 -24.44 0.92 -24.87
CA ARG A 488 -24.01 0.67 -26.24
C ARG A 488 -22.95 -0.41 -26.27
N GLU A 489 -23.22 -1.41 -27.09
CA GLU A 489 -22.29 -2.48 -27.42
C GLU A 489 -21.72 -2.19 -28.81
N ILE A 490 -20.42 -1.92 -28.86
CA ILE A 490 -19.72 -1.46 -30.05
C ILE A 490 -18.74 -2.56 -30.45
N PRO A 491 -18.91 -3.17 -31.64
CA PRO A 491 -17.92 -4.12 -32.15
C PRO A 491 -16.56 -3.45 -32.30
N VAL A 492 -15.54 -4.06 -31.71
CA VAL A 492 -14.15 -3.55 -31.72
C VAL A 492 -13.31 -4.10 -32.87
N ARG A 493 -13.83 -5.05 -33.66
CA ARG A 493 -13.13 -5.65 -34.80
C ARG A 493 -12.60 -4.66 -35.85
N ASP A 494 -13.20 -3.47 -35.90
CA ASP A 494 -12.83 -2.40 -36.83
C ASP A 494 -11.89 -1.35 -36.18
N LEU A 495 -11.53 -1.54 -34.90
CA LEU A 495 -10.56 -0.72 -34.18
C LEU A 495 -9.18 -1.39 -34.25
N ILE A 496 -8.14 -0.60 -34.51
CA ILE A 496 -6.76 -1.09 -34.51
C ILE A 496 -6.18 -1.02 -33.08
N PRO A 497 -5.15 -1.84 -32.76
CA PRO A 497 -4.48 -1.76 -31.47
C PRO A 497 -3.93 -0.37 -31.17
N ASP A 498 -4.46 0.29 -30.14
CA ASP A 498 -4.08 1.63 -29.71
C ASP A 498 -4.75 1.99 -28.37
N TYR A 499 -4.36 3.13 -27.79
CA TYR A 499 -5.09 3.82 -26.74
C TYR A 499 -6.21 4.68 -27.35
N TYR A 500 -7.39 4.64 -26.74
CA TYR A 500 -8.57 5.36 -27.20
C TYR A 500 -9.12 6.30 -26.11
N GLU A 501 -9.54 7.49 -26.52
CA GLU A 501 -10.40 8.37 -25.74
C GLU A 501 -11.86 8.17 -26.19
N LEU A 502 -12.75 7.97 -25.22
CA LEU A 502 -14.20 8.00 -25.39
C LEU A 502 -14.73 9.30 -24.78
N LYS A 503 -15.40 10.12 -25.59
CA LYS A 503 -16.02 11.38 -25.16
C LYS A 503 -17.52 11.29 -25.31
N LEU A 504 -18.22 11.42 -24.19
CA LEU A 504 -19.67 11.54 -24.11
C LEU A 504 -20.07 13.01 -24.10
N SER A 505 -21.02 13.40 -24.95
CA SER A 505 -21.60 14.75 -24.96
C SER A 505 -23.12 14.66 -24.87
N LEU A 506 -23.73 15.27 -23.87
CA LEU A 506 -25.18 15.37 -23.73
C LEU A 506 -25.66 16.62 -24.46
N LEU A 507 -26.53 16.45 -25.45
CA LEU A 507 -27.01 17.52 -26.32
C LEU A 507 -28.52 17.74 -26.15
N ASP A 508 -28.95 19.00 -26.18
CA ASP A 508 -30.36 19.35 -26.29
C ASP A 508 -30.90 19.21 -27.73
N GLY A 509 -32.19 19.49 -27.92
CA GLY A 509 -32.83 19.43 -29.25
C GLY A 509 -32.35 20.47 -30.26
N ALA A 510 -31.66 21.52 -29.80
CA ALA A 510 -31.00 22.50 -30.67
C ALA A 510 -29.53 22.13 -30.98
N GLY A 511 -29.02 21.05 -30.39
CA GLY A 511 -27.64 20.60 -30.53
C GLY A 511 -26.64 21.28 -29.59
N ASN A 512 -27.10 22.06 -28.61
CA ASN A 512 -26.22 22.66 -27.62
C ASN A 512 -25.73 21.60 -26.63
N GLN A 513 -24.45 21.66 -26.27
CA GLN A 513 -23.87 20.74 -25.29
C GLN A 513 -24.19 21.17 -23.86
N LEU A 514 -24.90 20.30 -23.14
CA LEU A 514 -25.29 20.50 -21.74
C LEU A 514 -24.25 19.97 -20.76
N ASP A 515 -23.63 18.84 -21.07
CA ASP A 515 -22.57 18.24 -20.26
C ASP A 515 -21.64 17.36 -21.12
N GLN A 516 -20.44 17.09 -20.61
CA GLN A 516 -19.45 16.26 -21.26
C GLN A 516 -18.66 15.42 -20.26
N LYS A 517 -18.46 14.15 -20.59
CA LYS A 517 -17.60 13.22 -19.84
C LYS A 517 -16.62 12.52 -20.76
N LYS A 518 -15.52 12.05 -20.18
CA LYS A 518 -14.48 11.33 -20.90
C LYS A 518 -14.16 10.02 -20.17
N GLY A 519 -13.77 9.02 -20.95
CA GLY A 519 -13.19 7.77 -20.47
C GLY A 519 -12.09 7.33 -21.43
N THR A 520 -11.30 6.35 -21.02
CA THR A 520 -10.20 5.81 -21.84
C THR A 520 -10.20 4.31 -21.79
N PHE A 521 -9.82 3.68 -22.90
CA PHE A 521 -9.65 2.23 -22.98
C PHE A 521 -8.54 1.89 -23.97
N ILE A 522 -8.07 0.64 -23.93
CA ILE A 522 -6.97 0.12 -24.74
C ILE A 522 -7.53 -0.98 -25.61
N ILE A 523 -7.24 -0.94 -26.91
CA ILE A 523 -7.41 -2.11 -27.79
C ILE A 523 -6.08 -2.87 -27.82
N SER A 524 -6.12 -4.12 -27.36
CA SER A 524 -4.94 -4.98 -27.29
C SER A 524 -4.41 -5.34 -28.69
N PRO A 525 -3.07 -5.48 -28.88
CA PRO A 525 -2.51 -6.09 -30.08
C PRO A 525 -2.82 -7.60 -30.17
N GLU A 526 -3.07 -8.24 -29.02
CA GLU A 526 -3.45 -9.65 -28.96
C GLU A 526 -4.93 -9.83 -29.33
N LYS A 527 -5.21 -10.81 -30.21
CA LYS A 527 -6.58 -11.08 -30.68
C LYS A 527 -7.50 -11.57 -29.57
N THR A 528 -6.93 -12.27 -28.59
CA THR A 528 -7.62 -12.82 -27.42
C THR A 528 -6.76 -12.53 -26.20
N ILE A 529 -7.37 -12.00 -25.15
CA ILE A 529 -6.72 -11.83 -23.85
C ILE A 529 -7.51 -12.55 -22.77
N GLY A 530 -6.81 -13.04 -21.75
CA GLY A 530 -7.44 -13.53 -20.53
C GLY A 530 -7.89 -12.35 -19.67
N HIS A 531 -9.19 -12.27 -19.39
CA HIS A 531 -9.72 -11.37 -18.37
C HIS A 531 -9.74 -12.06 -17.00
N PRO A 532 -9.49 -11.33 -15.90
CA PRO A 532 -9.52 -11.89 -14.55
C PRO A 532 -10.83 -12.60 -14.24
N ILE A 533 -10.73 -13.72 -13.53
CA ILE A 533 -11.92 -14.41 -13.03
C ILE A 533 -12.48 -13.59 -11.87
N VAL A 534 -13.72 -13.14 -12.01
CA VAL A 534 -14.36 -12.26 -11.03
C VAL A 534 -14.96 -13.07 -9.87
N GLN A 535 -14.59 -12.69 -8.65
CA GLN A 535 -15.26 -13.09 -7.42
C GLN A 535 -16.06 -11.92 -6.85
N ALA A 536 -17.38 -12.08 -6.80
CA ALA A 536 -18.31 -11.08 -6.28
C ALA A 536 -19.48 -11.75 -5.55
N LYS A 537 -20.11 -11.04 -4.61
CA LYS A 537 -21.35 -11.50 -3.97
C LYS A 537 -22.55 -10.70 -4.49
N SER A 538 -23.63 -11.42 -4.83
CA SER A 538 -24.92 -10.82 -5.14
C SER A 538 -25.65 -10.44 -3.85
N PHE A 539 -26.33 -9.29 -3.87
CA PHE A 539 -27.17 -8.82 -2.78
C PHE A 539 -28.64 -8.81 -3.21
N ASN A 540 -29.53 -9.40 -2.41
CA ASN A 540 -30.96 -9.40 -2.70
C ASN A 540 -31.58 -8.07 -2.23
N LEU A 541 -32.16 -7.30 -3.17
CA LEU A 541 -32.80 -6.01 -2.91
C LEU A 541 -34.03 -6.10 -2.01
N GLY A 542 -34.57 -7.30 -1.75
CA GLY A 542 -35.53 -7.52 -0.67
C GLY A 542 -35.00 -7.12 0.71
N ASN A 543 -33.67 -7.08 0.89
CA ASN A 543 -33.00 -6.64 2.11
C ASN A 543 -32.44 -5.21 2.04
N LEU A 544 -33.01 -4.34 1.19
CA LEU A 544 -32.55 -2.95 0.98
C LEU A 544 -32.36 -2.13 2.28
N PHE A 545 -33.01 -2.52 3.37
CA PHE A 545 -32.86 -1.91 4.69
C PHE A 545 -31.41 -1.88 5.17
N TYR A 546 -30.57 -2.87 4.79
CA TYR A 546 -29.14 -2.83 5.09
C TYR A 546 -28.44 -1.63 4.43
N TYR A 547 -28.79 -1.31 3.18
CA TYR A 547 -28.21 -0.17 2.48
C TYR A 547 -28.71 1.17 3.03
N HIS A 548 -29.99 1.26 3.37
CA HIS A 548 -30.52 2.43 4.08
C HIS A 548 -29.83 2.62 5.44
N TYR A 549 -29.66 1.54 6.21
CA TYR A 549 -28.93 1.58 7.47
C TYR A 549 -27.47 2.06 7.30
N MET A 550 -26.77 1.52 6.30
CA MET A 550 -25.38 1.93 6.00
C MET A 550 -25.29 3.42 5.63
N LEU A 551 -26.26 3.95 4.88
CA LEU A 551 -26.34 5.38 4.58
C LEU A 551 -26.69 6.20 5.81
N ALA A 552 -27.59 5.73 6.67
CA ALA A 552 -27.96 6.43 7.89
C ALA A 552 -26.75 6.61 8.82
N SER A 553 -25.98 5.55 9.03
CA SER A 553 -24.74 5.56 9.82
C SER A 553 -23.68 6.47 9.20
N GLN A 554 -23.56 6.50 7.86
CA GLN A 554 -22.70 7.45 7.15
C GLN A 554 -23.12 8.90 7.39
N TYR A 555 -24.41 9.23 7.20
CA TYR A 555 -24.91 10.59 7.39
C TYR A 555 -24.82 11.04 8.86
N ASP A 556 -25.02 10.15 9.83
CA ASP A 556 -24.79 10.48 11.25
C ASP A 556 -23.32 10.82 11.52
N LYS A 557 -22.39 10.04 10.96
CA LYS A 557 -20.95 10.35 11.02
C LYS A 557 -20.56 11.58 10.21
N LEU A 558 -21.36 12.02 9.27
CA LEU A 558 -21.17 13.29 8.55
C LEU A 558 -21.88 14.46 9.23
N ASP A 559 -22.54 14.22 10.36
CA ASP A 559 -23.36 15.18 11.10
C ASP A 559 -24.49 15.81 10.23
N GLN A 560 -24.94 15.08 9.20
CA GLN A 560 -26.10 15.41 8.37
C GLN A 560 -27.37 14.80 8.96
N THR A 561 -27.83 15.39 10.07
CA THR A 561 -28.89 14.85 10.93
C THR A 561 -30.18 14.53 10.20
N ASP A 562 -30.65 15.40 9.30
CA ASP A 562 -31.93 15.19 8.59
C ASP A 562 -31.90 13.97 7.67
N LYS A 563 -30.79 13.80 6.93
CA LYS A 563 -30.61 12.63 6.04
C LYS A 563 -30.41 11.36 6.86
N ALA A 564 -29.66 11.41 7.97
CA ALA A 564 -29.50 10.28 8.86
C ALA A 564 -30.85 9.80 9.41
N ALA A 565 -31.68 10.73 9.91
CA ALA A 565 -33.03 10.42 10.40
C ALA A 565 -33.90 9.78 9.31
N TYR A 566 -33.88 10.34 8.10
CA TYR A 566 -34.62 9.79 6.96
C TYR A 566 -34.22 8.34 6.68
N TYR A 567 -32.92 8.05 6.54
CA TYR A 567 -32.46 6.71 6.18
C TYR A 567 -32.61 5.68 7.31
N TYR A 568 -32.44 6.07 8.58
CA TYR A 568 -32.74 5.19 9.70
C TYR A 568 -34.23 4.79 9.70
N GLU A 569 -35.12 5.75 9.47
CA GLU A 569 -36.56 5.50 9.39
C GLU A 569 -36.91 4.59 8.19
N GLN A 570 -36.29 4.78 7.01
CA GLN A 570 -36.47 3.88 5.87
C GLN A 570 -36.00 2.45 6.17
N ALA A 571 -34.84 2.29 6.82
CA ALA A 571 -34.33 0.98 7.23
C ALA A 571 -35.28 0.30 8.22
N PHE A 572 -35.73 1.03 9.25
CA PHE A 572 -36.64 0.52 10.27
C PHE A 572 -37.99 0.11 9.68
N ARG A 573 -38.61 0.93 8.82
CA ARG A 573 -39.91 0.61 8.20
C ARG A 573 -39.88 -0.68 7.39
N GLN A 574 -38.78 -0.93 6.70
CA GLN A 574 -38.63 -2.13 5.89
C GLN A 574 -38.33 -3.37 6.75
N ASN A 575 -37.56 -3.23 7.83
CA ASN A 575 -37.33 -4.33 8.77
C ASN A 575 -37.18 -3.85 10.23
N PRO A 576 -38.29 -3.79 10.98
CA PRO A 576 -38.28 -3.39 12.39
C PRO A 576 -37.53 -4.35 13.32
N GLN A 577 -37.24 -5.58 12.86
CA GLN A 577 -36.59 -6.62 13.67
C GLN A 577 -35.07 -6.61 13.52
N PHE A 578 -34.49 -5.75 12.68
CA PHE A 578 -33.05 -5.64 12.50
C PHE A 578 -32.40 -4.98 13.72
N LYS A 579 -31.99 -5.81 14.69
CA LYS A 579 -31.51 -5.38 16.03
C LYS A 579 -30.33 -4.42 15.97
N GLU A 580 -29.32 -4.72 15.15
CA GLU A 580 -28.13 -3.87 15.00
C GLU A 580 -28.53 -2.44 14.59
N GLY A 581 -29.37 -2.32 13.54
CA GLY A 581 -29.86 -1.03 13.07
C GLY A 581 -30.77 -0.33 14.07
N LEU A 582 -31.57 -1.08 14.83
CA LEU A 582 -32.43 -0.52 15.87
C LEU A 582 -31.64 0.10 17.02
N LYS A 583 -30.53 -0.54 17.44
CA LYS A 583 -29.62 -0.01 18.47
C LYS A 583 -28.98 1.31 18.02
N GLU A 584 -28.42 1.34 16.81
CA GLU A 584 -27.84 2.58 16.26
C GLU A 584 -28.90 3.66 16.08
N TYR A 585 -30.12 3.32 15.64
CA TYR A 585 -31.20 4.28 15.51
C TYR A 585 -31.61 4.86 16.87
N CYS A 586 -31.74 4.04 17.91
CA CYS A 586 -32.01 4.51 19.28
C CYS A 586 -30.92 5.48 19.75
N GLN A 587 -29.65 5.14 19.52
CA GLN A 587 -28.53 5.99 19.88
C GLN A 587 -28.55 7.33 19.12
N PHE A 588 -28.86 7.31 17.82
CA PHE A 588 -29.07 8.51 17.03
C PHE A 588 -30.24 9.36 17.56
N LEU A 589 -31.38 8.76 17.88
CA LEU A 589 -32.55 9.44 18.43
C LEU A 589 -32.27 10.10 19.79
N ILE A 590 -31.45 9.47 20.64
CA ILE A 590 -30.94 10.06 21.88
C ILE A 590 -30.09 11.30 21.58
N LYS A 591 -29.16 11.21 20.61
CA LYS A 591 -28.31 12.34 20.17
C LYS A 591 -29.13 13.54 19.72
N VAL A 592 -30.24 13.31 18.99
CA VAL A 592 -31.11 14.39 18.48
C VAL A 592 -32.26 14.78 19.42
N GLY A 593 -32.32 14.19 20.62
CA GLY A 593 -33.31 14.53 21.64
C GLY A 593 -34.73 14.01 21.39
N GLN A 594 -34.92 13.04 20.49
CA GLN A 594 -36.22 12.43 20.20
C GLN A 594 -36.55 11.29 21.17
N PHE A 595 -36.61 11.59 22.46
CA PHE A 595 -36.70 10.58 23.52
C PHE A 595 -37.99 9.73 23.48
N ASP A 596 -39.12 10.31 23.07
CA ASP A 596 -40.37 9.55 22.90
C ASP A 596 -40.23 8.46 21.84
N ARG A 597 -39.54 8.79 20.73
CA ARG A 597 -39.27 7.84 19.67
C ARG A 597 -38.31 6.74 20.13
N VAL A 598 -37.32 7.06 20.97
CA VAL A 598 -36.42 6.04 21.57
C VAL A 598 -37.23 5.02 22.37
N LEU A 599 -38.18 5.45 23.20
CA LEU A 599 -39.01 4.55 24.00
C LEU A 599 -39.84 3.61 23.12
N GLU A 600 -40.38 4.11 22.01
CA GLU A 600 -41.12 3.32 21.04
C GLU A 600 -40.20 2.30 20.33
N MET A 601 -39.06 2.77 19.81
CA MET A 601 -38.12 1.93 19.05
C MET A 601 -37.50 0.85 19.94
N ALA A 602 -37.17 1.16 21.19
CA ALA A 602 -36.58 0.22 22.13
C ALA A 602 -37.48 -1.00 22.40
N GLU A 603 -38.81 -0.91 22.28
CA GLU A 603 -39.70 -2.08 22.46
C GLU A 603 -39.37 -3.21 21.46
N GLY A 604 -38.80 -2.88 20.29
CA GLY A 604 -38.29 -3.88 19.34
C GLY A 604 -37.13 -4.72 19.86
N LEU A 605 -36.45 -4.32 20.95
CA LEU A 605 -35.38 -5.07 21.61
C LEU A 605 -35.88 -5.96 22.75
N LYS A 606 -37.06 -5.67 23.31
CA LYS A 606 -37.58 -6.28 24.55
C LYS A 606 -37.74 -7.80 24.51
N THR A 607 -38.11 -8.34 23.35
CA THR A 607 -38.44 -9.76 23.19
C THR A 607 -37.21 -10.66 23.00
N ASP A 608 -36.02 -10.08 23.04
CA ASP A 608 -34.76 -10.78 22.82
C ASP A 608 -33.88 -10.62 24.06
N ASP A 609 -33.75 -11.69 24.83
CA ASP A 609 -32.99 -11.70 26.09
C ASP A 609 -31.53 -11.25 25.89
N SER A 610 -30.96 -11.51 24.71
CA SER A 610 -29.59 -11.07 24.39
C SER A 610 -29.46 -9.55 24.26
N GLN A 611 -30.58 -8.84 24.05
CA GLN A 611 -30.66 -7.38 23.92
C GLN A 611 -31.26 -6.72 25.16
N ALA A 612 -31.51 -7.47 26.25
CA ALA A 612 -32.13 -6.94 27.46
C ALA A 612 -31.34 -5.77 28.07
N PHE A 613 -30.01 -5.80 28.00
CA PHE A 613 -29.16 -4.68 28.41
C PHE A 613 -29.47 -3.41 27.61
N ASP A 614 -29.39 -3.48 26.27
CA ASP A 614 -29.60 -2.33 25.38
C ASP A 614 -31.04 -1.80 25.50
N TYR A 615 -32.03 -2.68 25.68
CA TYR A 615 -33.42 -2.32 25.95
C TYR A 615 -33.53 -1.37 27.15
N HIS A 616 -33.00 -1.80 28.31
CA HIS A 616 -33.03 -1.02 29.54
C HIS A 616 -32.15 0.23 29.47
N LEU A 617 -30.98 0.15 28.84
CA LEU A 617 -30.08 1.28 28.65
C LEU A 617 -30.76 2.41 27.85
N PHE A 618 -31.31 2.11 26.68
CA PHE A 618 -31.91 3.15 25.83
C PHE A 618 -33.16 3.76 26.46
N ARG A 619 -33.99 2.95 27.13
CA ARG A 619 -35.13 3.48 27.89
C ARG A 619 -34.67 4.38 29.05
N GLY A 620 -33.67 3.96 29.80
CA GLY A 620 -33.08 4.76 30.89
C GLY A 620 -32.54 6.11 30.40
N LEU A 621 -31.80 6.11 29.29
CA LEU A 621 -31.27 7.33 28.67
C LEU A 621 -32.40 8.25 28.16
N ALA A 622 -33.44 7.69 27.55
CA ALA A 622 -34.59 8.46 27.07
C ALA A 622 -35.38 9.09 28.22
N LEU A 623 -35.65 8.34 29.30
CA LEU A 623 -36.34 8.85 30.49
C LEU A 623 -35.53 9.95 31.18
N MET A 624 -34.21 9.79 31.26
CA MET A 624 -33.30 10.84 31.77
C MET A 624 -33.42 12.12 30.93
N GLY A 625 -33.44 12.00 29.60
CA GLY A 625 -33.64 13.11 28.68
C GLY A 625 -35.01 13.80 28.84
N LYS A 626 -36.06 13.02 29.12
CA LYS A 626 -37.41 13.51 29.46
C LYS A 626 -37.52 14.09 30.87
N LYS A 627 -36.45 14.05 31.67
CA LYS A 627 -36.39 14.46 33.08
C LYS A 627 -37.22 13.58 34.03
N ASP A 628 -37.64 12.40 33.60
CA ASP A 628 -38.21 11.39 34.50
C ASP A 628 -37.08 10.63 35.19
N MET A 629 -36.55 11.24 36.26
CA MET A 629 -35.39 10.69 36.96
C MET A 629 -35.70 9.38 37.69
N ALA A 630 -36.94 9.18 38.15
CA ALA A 630 -37.35 7.97 38.84
C ALA A 630 -37.39 6.78 37.86
N GLY A 631 -38.05 6.96 36.71
CA GLY A 631 -38.07 5.96 35.65
C GLY A 631 -36.67 5.70 35.07
N ALA A 632 -35.88 6.75 34.87
CA ALA A 632 -34.49 6.61 34.40
C ALA A 632 -33.65 5.78 35.38
N GLN A 633 -33.76 6.04 36.69
CA GLN A 633 -33.03 5.29 37.70
C GLN A 633 -33.42 3.80 37.66
N ASP A 634 -34.71 3.49 37.60
CA ASP A 634 -35.21 2.10 37.58
C ASP A 634 -34.68 1.32 36.36
N GLU A 635 -34.79 1.89 35.17
CA GLU A 635 -34.33 1.26 33.93
C GLU A 635 -32.79 1.14 33.90
N LEU A 636 -32.04 2.16 34.33
CA LEU A 636 -30.58 2.09 34.38
C LEU A 636 -30.07 1.07 35.41
N LEU A 637 -30.76 0.89 36.54
CA LEU A 637 -30.44 -0.13 37.52
C LEU A 637 -30.63 -1.55 36.95
N LYS A 638 -31.68 -1.78 36.17
CA LYS A 638 -31.88 -3.05 35.45
C LYS A 638 -30.76 -3.27 34.43
N ALA A 639 -30.37 -2.24 33.69
CA ALA A 639 -29.27 -2.32 32.72
C ALA A 639 -27.95 -2.73 33.40
N ILE A 640 -27.53 -2.05 34.48
CA ILE A 640 -26.27 -2.39 35.16
C ILE A 640 -26.30 -3.75 35.88
N THR A 641 -27.49 -4.27 36.21
CA THR A 641 -27.63 -5.62 36.77
C THR A 641 -27.31 -6.69 35.73
N ILE A 642 -27.59 -6.40 34.45
CA ILE A 642 -27.27 -7.29 33.32
C ILE A 642 -25.81 -7.14 32.91
N TYR A 643 -25.35 -5.89 32.78
CA TYR A 643 -23.96 -5.58 32.41
C TYR A 643 -23.50 -4.29 33.08
N ASP A 644 -22.59 -4.43 34.05
CA ASP A 644 -22.15 -3.36 34.94
C ASP A 644 -20.96 -2.54 34.41
N SER A 645 -20.46 -2.90 33.23
CA SER A 645 -19.20 -2.39 32.68
C SER A 645 -19.40 -1.54 31.41
N ASP A 646 -20.57 -0.91 31.26
CA ASP A 646 -20.85 0.07 30.21
C ASP A 646 -20.75 1.50 30.74
N THR A 647 -19.88 2.30 30.12
CA THR A 647 -19.64 3.69 30.55
C THR A 647 -20.86 4.59 30.36
N ARG A 648 -21.73 4.34 29.35
CA ARG A 648 -22.94 5.13 29.10
C ARG A 648 -23.94 4.92 30.23
N ALA A 649 -24.19 3.67 30.60
CA ALA A 649 -25.08 3.30 31.71
C ALA A 649 -24.61 3.88 33.04
N LEU A 650 -23.33 3.70 33.38
CA LEU A 650 -22.72 4.20 34.61
C LEU A 650 -22.74 5.74 34.69
N ASN A 651 -22.38 6.41 33.60
CA ASN A 651 -22.43 7.88 33.53
C ASN A 651 -23.84 8.41 33.69
N ALA A 652 -24.82 7.79 33.02
CA ALA A 652 -26.22 8.18 33.13
C ALA A 652 -26.74 7.99 34.55
N LEU A 653 -26.45 6.84 35.18
CA LEU A 653 -26.89 6.55 36.54
C LEU A 653 -26.27 7.52 37.55
N GLY A 654 -24.97 7.83 37.41
CA GLY A 654 -24.31 8.84 38.22
C GLY A 654 -24.97 10.22 38.09
N ARG A 655 -25.30 10.66 36.87
CA ARG A 655 -26.03 11.92 36.64
C ARG A 655 -27.43 11.92 37.25
N VAL A 656 -28.16 10.81 37.14
CA VAL A 656 -29.49 10.64 37.76
C VAL A 656 -29.39 10.73 39.29
N TYR A 657 -28.37 10.13 39.91
CA TYR A 657 -28.16 10.25 41.35
C TYR A 657 -27.84 11.69 41.78
N ILE A 658 -27.01 12.42 41.02
CA ILE A 658 -26.73 13.84 41.29
C ILE A 658 -28.02 14.66 41.22
N GLN A 659 -28.82 14.48 40.17
CA GLN A 659 -30.05 15.23 39.94
C GLN A 659 -31.15 14.91 40.96
N THR A 660 -31.16 13.71 41.52
CA THR A 660 -32.09 13.28 42.59
C THR A 660 -31.55 13.56 44.00
N GLY A 661 -30.38 14.20 44.14
CA GLY A 661 -29.79 14.55 45.44
C GLY A 661 -29.06 13.41 46.16
N GLN A 662 -28.97 12.22 45.55
CA GLN A 662 -28.30 11.04 46.09
C GLN A 662 -26.78 11.05 45.81
N LYS A 663 -26.10 12.15 46.19
CA LYS A 663 -24.70 12.42 45.84
C LYS A 663 -23.72 11.31 46.25
N GLU A 664 -23.89 10.74 47.43
CA GLU A 664 -23.06 9.62 47.92
C GLU A 664 -23.12 8.40 46.99
N LYS A 665 -24.30 8.11 46.43
CA LYS A 665 -24.48 7.01 45.48
C LYS A 665 -23.96 7.33 44.09
N ALA A 666 -23.87 8.60 43.72
CA ALA A 666 -23.38 9.02 42.41
C ALA A 666 -21.88 8.72 42.20
N ARG A 667 -21.08 8.72 43.28
CA ARG A 667 -19.64 8.56 43.19
C ARG A 667 -19.24 7.18 42.64
N GLN A 668 -19.83 6.11 43.16
CA GLN A 668 -19.48 4.73 42.80
C GLN A 668 -19.58 4.44 41.29
N PRO A 669 -20.70 4.72 40.57
CA PRO A 669 -20.77 4.47 39.14
C PRO A 669 -19.88 5.40 38.30
N LEU A 670 -19.68 6.67 38.71
CA LEU A 670 -18.81 7.60 38.00
C LEU A 670 -17.33 7.21 38.10
N GLU A 671 -16.88 6.76 39.27
CA GLU A 671 -15.52 6.22 39.46
C GLU A 671 -15.33 4.91 38.67
N ALA A 672 -16.32 4.02 38.69
CA ALA A 672 -16.29 2.80 37.88
C ALA A 672 -16.16 3.12 36.38
N SER A 673 -16.92 4.11 35.89
CA SER A 673 -16.81 4.58 34.51
C SER A 673 -15.42 5.11 34.17
N LEU A 674 -14.78 5.89 35.06
CA LEU A 674 -13.42 6.38 34.85
C LEU A 674 -12.34 5.29 34.91
N ARG A 675 -12.56 4.22 35.67
CA ARG A 675 -11.68 3.04 35.64
C ARG A 675 -11.75 2.33 34.29
N LEU A 676 -12.93 2.26 33.67
CA LEU A 676 -13.13 1.64 32.36
C LEU A 676 -12.63 2.53 31.21
N ASN A 677 -12.90 3.83 31.28
CA ASN A 677 -12.39 4.82 30.34
C ASN A 677 -11.91 6.07 31.08
N PRO A 678 -10.58 6.24 31.27
CA PRO A 678 -10.02 7.40 31.95
C PRO A 678 -10.24 8.74 31.21
N ASP A 679 -10.49 8.72 29.90
CA ASP A 679 -10.60 9.91 29.05
C ASP A 679 -12.03 10.44 28.98
N GLN A 680 -12.51 10.92 30.14
CA GLN A 680 -13.86 11.48 30.29
C GLN A 680 -13.79 12.78 31.12
N PRO A 681 -13.38 13.91 30.53
CA PRO A 681 -13.17 15.17 31.26
C PRO A 681 -14.42 15.65 32.00
N GLU A 682 -15.60 15.48 31.39
CA GLU A 682 -16.88 15.82 32.01
C GLU A 682 -17.16 15.00 33.29
N ILE A 683 -16.80 13.72 33.31
CA ILE A 683 -17.01 12.85 34.48
C ILE A 683 -16.03 13.19 35.61
N ARG A 684 -14.77 13.51 35.27
CA ARG A 684 -13.78 14.02 36.25
C ARG A 684 -14.26 15.32 36.90
N LYS A 685 -14.81 16.23 36.08
CA LYS A 685 -15.39 17.49 36.57
C LYS A 685 -16.56 17.24 37.52
N LEU A 686 -17.50 16.35 37.16
CA LEU A 686 -18.62 15.98 38.03
C LEU A 686 -18.18 15.42 39.37
N LEU A 687 -17.18 14.53 39.40
CA LEU A 687 -16.63 14.00 40.65
C LEU A 687 -15.96 15.10 41.49
N SER A 688 -15.17 15.99 40.89
CA SER A 688 -14.56 17.11 41.61
C SER A 688 -15.60 18.07 42.21
N GLU A 689 -16.74 18.26 41.54
CA GLU A 689 -17.86 19.06 42.07
C GLU A 689 -18.58 18.38 43.23
N LEU A 690 -18.61 17.04 43.27
CA LEU A 690 -19.10 16.28 44.41
C LEU A 690 -18.20 16.41 45.63
N ASP A 691 -16.89 16.58 45.44
CA ASP A 691 -15.89 16.71 46.51
C ASP A 691 -15.83 18.11 47.16
N LYS A 692 -16.41 19.12 46.51
CA LYS A 692 -16.33 20.54 46.92
C LYS A 692 -17.44 20.98 47.88
N ARG A 693 -18.24 20.07 48.42
CA ARG A 693 -19.30 20.33 49.42
C ARG A 693 -19.31 19.21 50.45
#